data_AF-A0A832J529-F1
#
_entry.id   AF-A0A832J529-F1
#
_cell.length_a   1.000
_cell.length_b   1.000
_cell.length_c   1.000
_cell.angle_alpha   90.00
_cell.angle_beta   90.00
_cell.angle_gamma   90.00
#
_symmetry.space_group_name_H-M   'P 1'
#
loop_
_entity.id
_entity.type
_entity.pdbx_description
1 polymer ?
#
loop_
_entity_poly.entity_id
_entity_poly.type
_entity_poly.pdbx_seq_one_letter_code
_entity_poly.pdbx_strand_id
1 'polypeptide(L)'
;IRNSDFNPLYFDPTKTYLPWEGVNSSGVPFGNIDITNAPDNPYNPQETIDLTRHNSNWAGGTTRVIGDRDNDGIADGFRYYTWTDNDSDGLFDDGEETEFMIKDQDAATQQNFANWFSYHRSREFVAKYALSKAIADITAARVGYGTINNNNNARIPVASMNLDPDVGNKKALFDELYSTHSSSGTPLRRSLRGVGRYFDYTNGSIFGDTWSYTNPILSAADYGMCQKNVTILMTDGFYNGWSPGLGNADANTSNIFDGGDYADSFSNTLADVAMYYYKRDLASSLVDEVPTTSTDSATHQHMNTFTVAFGVTGTLDPDGTKTPGDDSDTDPSNASFSWPDPDDGNDEKIDDLWHTAYNGRGDFFSAQDPSSLISALQAAINTASKGTSSAAAVAFNTTALDTGSVIYQAKFNPSENWKGDLTSTALNADGTIAASPTWNAGDELTASDEASRVVWTYRKDTATGVAFKTLSDLSTAQQNDLNMGPSSTDGEGQARIDYLRGDISNESTGLNFRDRTNILGDIVHSNPVYVGKPQSNHPNGAPFGPGTSGQLYSDFVSAYEDRDGIIYVGANDGMLHGFSESTGEEVIAYIPNSVFDSSTGKGLHYLTDPDYSHSYYVDLSPTVADVYLNSSAWKTVLVGGLRAGGRGIFALDVTYRTNSAASNPFTDANAANKVLWEFDSSDNSNLGYTFAKPTIALM
;
A
#
# COMPACT_ATOMS: atom_id res chain seq x y z
N ILE A 1 -16.36 -30.49 -16.95
CA ILE A 1 -17.62 -30.50 -16.16
C ILE A 1 -18.10 -29.05 -16.06
N ARG A 2 -19.41 -28.77 -16.13
CA ARG A 2 -19.98 -27.41 -16.24
C ARG A 2 -20.52 -26.88 -14.91
N ASN A 3 -19.79 -27.04 -13.82
CA ASN A 3 -20.12 -26.47 -12.51
C ASN A 3 -18.85 -25.99 -11.79
N SER A 4 -19.02 -25.18 -10.75
CA SER A 4 -17.92 -24.58 -9.99
C SER A 4 -17.17 -25.56 -9.09
N ASP A 5 -17.79 -26.69 -8.71
CA ASP A 5 -17.22 -27.69 -7.82
C ASP A 5 -16.07 -28.46 -8.50
N PHE A 6 -16.21 -28.75 -9.80
CA PHE A 6 -15.18 -29.43 -10.59
C PHE A 6 -14.36 -28.49 -11.48
N ASN A 7 -14.84 -27.27 -11.73
CA ASN A 7 -14.11 -26.24 -12.45
C ASN A 7 -14.16 -24.92 -11.66
N PRO A 8 -13.12 -24.59 -10.87
CA PRO A 8 -13.10 -23.40 -10.01
C PRO A 8 -13.28 -22.05 -10.74
N LEU A 9 -13.14 -22.02 -12.07
CA LEU A 9 -13.37 -20.83 -12.91
C LEU A 9 -14.81 -20.70 -13.39
N TYR A 10 -15.61 -21.77 -13.28
CA TYR A 10 -17.00 -21.75 -13.68
C TYR A 10 -17.80 -20.81 -12.78
N PHE A 11 -18.92 -20.31 -13.30
CA PHE A 11 -19.78 -19.41 -12.55
C PHE A 11 -20.31 -20.09 -11.28
N ASP A 12 -20.05 -19.47 -10.14
CA ASP A 12 -20.58 -19.85 -8.84
C ASP A 12 -21.55 -18.76 -8.39
N PRO A 13 -22.87 -19.02 -8.33
CA PRO A 13 -23.86 -18.02 -7.93
C PRO A 13 -23.71 -17.57 -6.47
N THR A 14 -22.95 -18.29 -5.64
CA THR A 14 -22.68 -17.93 -4.24
C THR A 14 -21.55 -16.90 -4.10
N LYS A 15 -20.73 -16.71 -5.15
CA LYS A 15 -19.63 -15.74 -5.19
C LYS A 15 -20.06 -14.43 -5.82
N THR A 16 -19.40 -13.33 -5.45
CA THR A 16 -19.62 -12.01 -6.08
C THR A 16 -18.49 -11.70 -7.06
N TYR A 17 -18.83 -11.39 -8.30
CA TYR A 17 -17.88 -11.03 -9.35
C TYR A 17 -17.89 -9.52 -9.60
N LEU A 18 -16.74 -8.88 -9.41
CA LEU A 18 -16.57 -7.43 -9.49
C LEU A 18 -15.91 -6.98 -10.82
N PRO A 19 -16.12 -5.74 -11.26
CA PRO A 19 -15.39 -5.15 -12.39
C PRO A 19 -13.88 -5.07 -12.15
N TRP A 20 -13.09 -5.04 -13.25
CA TRP A 20 -11.67 -4.68 -13.22
C TRP A 20 -11.45 -3.23 -12.74
N GLU A 21 -10.25 -2.90 -12.27
CA GLU A 21 -9.89 -1.52 -11.92
C GLU A 21 -9.54 -0.68 -13.16
N GLY A 22 -9.70 0.64 -13.08
CA GLY A 22 -9.31 1.54 -14.16
C GLY A 22 -10.35 1.71 -15.27
N VAL A 23 -9.86 2.00 -16.49
CA VAL A 23 -10.68 2.30 -17.67
C VAL A 23 -10.46 1.33 -18.83
N ASN A 24 -11.45 1.21 -19.72
CA ASN A 24 -11.31 0.50 -20.98
C ASN A 24 -10.49 1.30 -22.02
N SER A 25 -10.27 0.71 -23.20
CA SER A 25 -9.48 1.33 -24.29
C SER A 25 -10.05 2.66 -24.82
N SER A 26 -11.30 2.99 -24.52
CA SER A 26 -11.95 4.26 -24.85
C SER A 26 -11.93 5.27 -23.69
N GLY A 27 -11.29 4.95 -22.57
CA GLY A 27 -11.22 5.81 -21.38
C GLY A 27 -12.48 5.79 -20.51
N VAL A 28 -13.35 4.79 -20.66
CA VAL A 28 -14.55 4.64 -19.81
C VAL A 28 -14.24 3.73 -18.62
N PRO A 29 -14.50 4.16 -17.38
CA PRO A 29 -14.30 3.33 -16.19
C PRO A 29 -15.05 2.01 -16.26
N PHE A 30 -14.41 0.93 -15.80
CA PHE A 30 -15.07 -0.36 -15.72
C PHE A 30 -16.20 -0.33 -14.68
N GLY A 31 -17.36 -0.85 -15.08
CA GLY A 31 -18.54 -0.94 -14.24
C GLY A 31 -19.26 -2.27 -14.43
N ASN A 32 -20.42 -2.37 -13.79
CA ASN A 32 -21.32 -3.51 -13.96
C ASN A 32 -21.71 -3.68 -15.44
N ILE A 33 -21.69 -4.93 -15.90
CA ILE A 33 -21.98 -5.27 -17.29
C ILE A 33 -23.49 -5.34 -17.52
N ASP A 34 -23.95 -4.76 -18.63
CA ASP A 34 -25.31 -4.96 -19.13
C ASP A 34 -25.49 -6.40 -19.62
N ILE A 35 -26.39 -7.16 -18.99
CA ILE A 35 -26.69 -8.55 -19.31
C ILE A 35 -27.14 -8.74 -20.79
N THR A 36 -27.74 -7.72 -21.39
CA THR A 36 -28.21 -7.74 -22.78
C THR A 36 -27.14 -7.32 -23.78
N ASN A 37 -26.01 -6.80 -23.30
CA ASN A 37 -24.94 -6.23 -24.11
C ASN A 37 -23.56 -6.56 -23.50
N ALA A 38 -23.35 -7.81 -23.08
CA ALA A 38 -22.14 -8.22 -22.38
C ALA A 38 -20.95 -8.33 -23.35
N PRO A 39 -19.86 -7.59 -23.14
CA PRO A 39 -18.70 -7.64 -24.03
C PRO A 39 -17.95 -8.98 -23.90
N ASP A 40 -17.39 -9.44 -25.02
CA ASP A 40 -16.46 -10.57 -25.01
C ASP A 40 -15.15 -10.18 -24.30
N ASN A 41 -14.62 -8.99 -24.52
CA ASN A 41 -13.48 -8.46 -23.79
C ASN A 41 -13.83 -7.06 -23.27
N PRO A 42 -13.81 -6.82 -21.94
CA PRO A 42 -14.25 -5.55 -21.40
C PRO A 42 -13.30 -4.39 -21.76
N TYR A 43 -12.00 -4.65 -21.96
CA TYR A 43 -11.02 -3.61 -22.29
C TYR A 43 -11.11 -3.16 -23.75
N ASN A 44 -11.25 -4.11 -24.69
CA ASN A 44 -11.38 -3.84 -26.11
C ASN A 44 -12.34 -4.84 -26.77
N PRO A 45 -13.67 -4.60 -26.65
CA PRO A 45 -14.68 -5.56 -27.11
C PRO A 45 -14.65 -5.69 -28.62
N GLN A 46 -14.58 -6.92 -29.12
CA GLN A 46 -14.81 -7.21 -30.53
C GLN A 46 -16.29 -7.44 -30.80
N GLU A 47 -17.02 -7.90 -29.79
CA GLU A 47 -18.45 -8.15 -29.87
C GLU A 47 -19.15 -8.02 -28.51
N THR A 48 -20.46 -7.84 -28.55
CA THR A 48 -21.31 -7.88 -27.35
C THR A 48 -22.45 -8.89 -27.53
N ILE A 49 -22.86 -9.51 -26.42
CA ILE A 49 -23.77 -10.65 -26.39
C ILE A 49 -24.91 -10.39 -25.40
N ASP A 50 -26.15 -10.57 -25.87
CA ASP A 50 -27.30 -10.71 -24.97
C ASP A 50 -27.29 -12.10 -24.33
N LEU A 51 -26.89 -12.17 -23.07
CA LEU A 51 -26.73 -13.42 -22.32
C LEU A 51 -28.08 -14.05 -21.94
N THR A 52 -29.19 -13.32 -22.07
CA THR A 52 -30.54 -13.85 -21.83
C THR A 52 -31.16 -14.49 -23.07
N ARG A 53 -30.55 -14.31 -24.26
CA ARG A 53 -31.12 -14.77 -25.53
C ARG A 53 -30.19 -15.61 -26.39
N HIS A 54 -28.88 -15.41 -26.30
CA HIS A 54 -27.93 -16.15 -27.14
C HIS A 54 -27.38 -17.36 -26.40
N ASN A 55 -27.18 -18.47 -27.10
CA ASN A 55 -26.78 -19.75 -26.48
C ASN A 55 -25.29 -20.06 -26.67
N SER A 56 -24.55 -19.20 -27.37
CA SER A 56 -23.11 -19.36 -27.58
C SER A 56 -22.41 -18.01 -27.75
N ASN A 57 -21.11 -18.02 -27.49
CA ASN A 57 -20.21 -16.89 -27.75
C ASN A 57 -19.65 -16.87 -29.17
N TRP A 58 -19.88 -17.89 -30.01
CA TRP A 58 -19.28 -17.97 -31.34
C TRP A 58 -20.24 -17.57 -32.45
N ALA A 59 -20.00 -16.41 -33.05
CA ALA A 59 -20.63 -16.02 -34.31
C ALA A 59 -19.82 -16.59 -35.49
N GLY A 60 -20.15 -17.80 -35.94
CA GLY A 60 -19.63 -18.36 -37.20
C GLY A 60 -20.19 -17.68 -38.47
N GLY A 61 -20.67 -16.43 -38.37
CA GLY A 61 -21.40 -15.69 -39.40
C GLY A 61 -22.08 -14.42 -38.85
N THR A 62 -22.94 -13.76 -39.63
CA THR A 62 -23.65 -12.51 -39.24
C THR A 62 -24.81 -12.71 -38.24
N THR A 63 -25.06 -13.93 -37.78
CA THR A 63 -26.25 -14.27 -36.99
C THR A 63 -25.85 -15.15 -35.79
N ARG A 64 -26.20 -14.72 -34.57
CA ARG A 64 -25.96 -15.49 -33.34
C ARG A 64 -26.94 -16.66 -33.22
N VAL A 65 -26.50 -17.74 -32.57
CA VAL A 65 -27.34 -18.91 -32.32
C VAL A 65 -28.34 -18.61 -31.20
N ILE A 66 -29.62 -18.69 -31.55
CA ILE A 66 -30.76 -18.56 -30.65
C ILE A 66 -31.48 -19.91 -30.70
N GLY A 67 -31.21 -20.76 -29.71
CA GLY A 67 -31.93 -22.02 -29.53
C GLY A 67 -33.06 -21.81 -28.53
N ASP A 68 -34.15 -22.52 -28.78
CA ASP A 68 -35.33 -22.62 -27.92
C ASP A 68 -35.58 -24.13 -27.76
N ARG A 69 -34.97 -24.73 -26.71
CA ARG A 69 -34.95 -26.18 -26.49
C ARG A 69 -36.24 -26.64 -25.81
N ASP A 70 -36.87 -25.78 -25.03
CA ASP A 70 -38.15 -26.07 -24.36
C ASP A 70 -39.38 -25.73 -25.23
N ASN A 71 -39.15 -25.06 -26.37
CA ASN A 71 -40.11 -24.73 -27.40
C ASN A 71 -41.24 -23.81 -26.86
N ASP A 72 -40.89 -22.91 -25.93
CA ASP A 72 -41.78 -21.93 -25.32
C ASP A 72 -41.97 -20.65 -26.18
N GLY A 73 -41.21 -20.54 -27.28
CA GLY A 73 -41.21 -19.39 -28.20
C GLY A 73 -40.26 -18.27 -27.77
N ILE A 74 -39.48 -18.48 -26.72
CA ILE A 74 -38.46 -17.59 -26.17
C ILE A 74 -37.09 -18.25 -26.36
N ALA A 75 -36.09 -17.42 -26.58
CA ALA A 75 -34.72 -17.88 -26.65
C ALA A 75 -34.22 -18.37 -25.28
N ASP A 76 -33.55 -19.52 -25.21
CA ASP A 76 -33.07 -20.11 -23.94
C ASP A 76 -31.98 -19.26 -23.26
N GLY A 77 -31.14 -18.58 -24.03
CA GLY A 77 -29.99 -17.83 -23.52
C GLY A 77 -28.85 -18.70 -22.96
N PHE A 78 -28.00 -18.06 -22.15
CA PHE A 78 -27.00 -18.76 -21.36
C PHE A 78 -27.62 -19.46 -20.16
N ARG A 79 -26.89 -20.46 -19.65
CA ARG A 79 -27.26 -21.26 -18.50
C ARG A 79 -26.05 -21.58 -17.66
N TYR A 80 -26.27 -21.78 -16.37
CA TYR A 80 -25.29 -22.33 -15.46
C TYR A 80 -25.82 -23.60 -14.82
N TYR A 81 -24.92 -24.39 -14.25
CA TYR A 81 -25.27 -25.60 -13.55
C TYR A 81 -24.65 -25.63 -12.15
N THR A 82 -25.39 -26.21 -11.22
CA THR A 82 -24.90 -26.54 -9.87
C THR A 82 -24.91 -28.04 -9.70
N TRP A 83 -24.05 -28.56 -8.82
CA TRP A 83 -24.01 -29.97 -8.48
C TRP A 83 -24.42 -30.18 -7.02
N THR A 84 -24.97 -31.35 -6.73
CA THR A 84 -25.25 -31.81 -5.37
C THR A 84 -24.97 -33.30 -5.31
N ASP A 85 -24.00 -33.67 -4.49
CA ASP A 85 -23.62 -35.06 -4.21
C ASP A 85 -24.74 -35.77 -3.45
N ASN A 86 -25.59 -36.52 -4.16
CA ASN A 86 -26.78 -37.11 -3.55
C ASN A 86 -26.47 -38.39 -2.78
N ASP A 87 -25.38 -39.08 -3.12
CA ASP A 87 -24.97 -40.33 -2.48
C ASP A 87 -23.68 -40.21 -1.65
N SER A 88 -23.07 -39.02 -1.63
CA SER A 88 -21.90 -38.64 -0.83
C SER A 88 -20.62 -39.40 -1.19
N ASP A 89 -20.46 -39.80 -2.46
CA ASP A 89 -19.30 -40.53 -2.94
C ASP A 89 -18.18 -39.62 -3.49
N GLY A 90 -18.46 -38.32 -3.64
CA GLY A 90 -17.52 -37.31 -4.14
C GLY A 90 -17.24 -37.40 -5.64
N LEU A 91 -18.01 -38.18 -6.39
CA LEU A 91 -17.94 -38.31 -7.84
C LEU A 91 -19.12 -37.59 -8.50
N PHE A 92 -18.98 -37.30 -9.79
CA PHE A 92 -20.06 -36.70 -10.56
C PHE A 92 -20.91 -37.81 -11.18
N ASP A 93 -22.20 -37.86 -10.82
CA ASP A 93 -23.16 -38.77 -11.43
C ASP A 93 -24.21 -38.08 -12.33
N ASP A 94 -24.61 -38.79 -13.39
CA ASP A 94 -25.68 -38.36 -14.29
C ASP A 94 -27.01 -38.21 -13.51
N GLY A 95 -27.47 -36.96 -13.37
CA GLY A 95 -28.71 -36.61 -12.65
C GLY A 95 -28.50 -35.77 -11.40
N GLU A 96 -27.25 -35.54 -10.99
CA GLU A 96 -26.88 -34.68 -9.85
C GLU A 96 -26.70 -33.20 -10.22
N GLU A 97 -26.75 -32.91 -11.52
CA GLU A 97 -26.63 -31.56 -12.06
C GLU A 97 -28.00 -30.88 -12.14
N THR A 98 -28.11 -29.68 -11.58
CA THR A 98 -29.28 -28.82 -11.74
C THR A 98 -28.98 -27.69 -12.72
N GLU A 99 -29.79 -27.56 -13.77
CA GLU A 99 -29.64 -26.51 -14.80
C GLU A 99 -30.48 -25.28 -14.46
N PHE A 100 -29.88 -24.10 -14.61
CA PHE A 100 -30.52 -22.80 -14.40
C PHE A 100 -30.34 -21.92 -15.64
N MET A 101 -31.44 -21.48 -16.24
CA MET A 101 -31.42 -20.51 -17.34
C MET A 101 -31.22 -19.10 -16.79
N ILE A 102 -30.28 -18.33 -17.37
CA ILE A 102 -29.96 -16.97 -16.92
C ILE A 102 -31.15 -16.02 -17.09
N LYS A 103 -31.93 -16.19 -18.16
CA LYS A 103 -33.15 -15.40 -18.42
C LYS A 103 -34.18 -15.47 -17.29
N ASP A 104 -34.20 -16.58 -16.55
CA ASP A 104 -35.20 -16.86 -15.50
C ASP A 104 -34.68 -16.53 -14.08
N GLN A 105 -33.42 -16.09 -13.95
CA GLN A 105 -32.85 -15.72 -12.66
C GLN A 105 -33.24 -14.30 -12.23
N ASP A 106 -33.06 -14.01 -10.94
CA ASP A 106 -33.23 -12.66 -10.41
C ASP A 106 -32.18 -11.68 -10.95
N ALA A 107 -32.46 -10.38 -10.80
CA ALA A 107 -31.59 -9.32 -11.33
C ALA A 107 -30.17 -9.35 -10.75
N ALA A 108 -30.01 -9.80 -9.50
CA ALA A 108 -28.71 -9.88 -8.84
C ALA A 108 -27.85 -10.99 -9.47
N THR A 109 -28.44 -12.17 -9.67
CA THR A 109 -27.79 -13.32 -10.31
C THR A 109 -27.46 -13.03 -11.77
N GLN A 110 -28.38 -12.38 -12.50
CA GLN A 110 -28.11 -11.91 -13.86
C GLN A 110 -26.92 -10.93 -13.89
N GLN A 111 -26.92 -9.90 -13.05
CA GLN A 111 -25.81 -8.94 -12.99
C GLN A 111 -24.47 -9.63 -12.65
N ASN A 112 -24.50 -10.56 -11.70
CA ASN A 112 -23.33 -11.30 -11.25
C ASN A 112 -22.79 -12.23 -12.37
N PHE A 113 -23.68 -12.89 -13.12
CA PHE A 113 -23.32 -13.69 -14.28
C PHE A 113 -22.72 -12.84 -15.41
N ALA A 114 -23.28 -11.66 -15.67
CA ALA A 114 -22.75 -10.73 -16.68
C ALA A 114 -21.32 -10.27 -16.32
N ASN A 115 -21.07 -9.99 -15.04
CA ASN A 115 -19.75 -9.63 -14.54
C ASN A 115 -18.78 -10.82 -14.62
N TRP A 116 -19.20 -12.02 -14.19
CA TRP A 116 -18.39 -13.23 -14.36
C TRP A 116 -18.02 -13.45 -15.82
N PHE A 117 -19.02 -13.38 -16.70
CA PHE A 117 -18.84 -13.59 -18.14
C PHE A 117 -17.78 -12.64 -18.68
N SER A 118 -17.87 -11.34 -18.41
CA SER A 118 -16.96 -10.37 -19.05
C SER A 118 -15.62 -10.24 -18.34
N TYR A 119 -15.57 -10.42 -17.02
CA TYR A 119 -14.37 -10.10 -16.21
C TYR A 119 -13.66 -11.32 -15.60
N HIS A 120 -14.27 -12.52 -15.56
CA HIS A 120 -13.74 -13.65 -14.77
C HIS A 120 -13.85 -15.03 -15.45
N ARG A 121 -14.48 -15.14 -16.63
CA ARG A 121 -14.75 -16.45 -17.27
C ARG A 121 -13.52 -17.25 -17.72
N SER A 122 -12.33 -16.66 -17.66
CA SER A 122 -11.07 -17.28 -18.09
C SER A 122 -9.95 -17.00 -17.08
N ARG A 123 -8.94 -17.87 -17.05
CA ARG A 123 -7.75 -17.69 -16.19
C ARG A 123 -7.07 -16.34 -16.43
N GLU A 124 -6.95 -15.93 -17.68
CA GLU A 124 -6.36 -14.65 -18.05
C GLU A 124 -7.16 -13.48 -17.46
N PHE A 125 -8.49 -13.56 -17.49
CA PHE A 125 -9.35 -12.48 -17.02
C PHE A 125 -9.34 -12.36 -15.50
N VAL A 126 -9.31 -13.50 -14.81
CA VAL A 126 -9.09 -13.58 -13.38
C VAL A 126 -7.72 -13.02 -12.98
N ALA A 127 -6.66 -13.35 -13.74
CA ALA A 127 -5.32 -12.81 -13.50
C ALA A 127 -5.26 -11.29 -13.72
N LYS A 128 -5.90 -10.77 -14.78
CA LYS A 128 -6.02 -9.33 -15.05
C LYS A 128 -6.74 -8.60 -13.91
N TYR A 129 -7.85 -9.15 -13.44
CA TYR A 129 -8.57 -8.61 -12.28
C TYR A 129 -7.70 -8.61 -11.01
N ALA A 130 -7.05 -9.73 -10.71
CA ALA A 130 -6.25 -9.87 -9.50
C ALA A 130 -5.04 -8.92 -9.48
N LEU A 131 -4.33 -8.82 -10.61
CA LEU A 131 -3.22 -7.89 -10.78
C LEU A 131 -3.70 -6.43 -10.71
N SER A 132 -4.81 -6.08 -11.36
CA SER A 132 -5.29 -4.70 -11.35
C SER A 132 -5.74 -4.26 -9.96
N LYS A 133 -6.42 -5.13 -9.21
CA LYS A 133 -6.75 -4.90 -7.80
C LYS A 133 -5.51 -4.69 -6.95
N ALA A 134 -4.48 -5.51 -7.12
CA ALA A 134 -3.28 -5.41 -6.31
C ALA A 134 -2.43 -4.17 -6.65
N ILE A 135 -2.45 -3.72 -7.91
CA ILE A 135 -1.72 -2.54 -8.39
C ILE A 135 -2.46 -1.22 -8.10
N ALA A 136 -3.80 -1.23 -8.07
CA ALA A 136 -4.60 -0.02 -7.89
C ALA A 136 -4.20 0.77 -6.63
N ASP A 137 -3.92 0.06 -5.54
CA ASP A 137 -3.54 0.66 -4.25
C ASP A 137 -2.04 1.01 -4.14
N ILE A 138 -1.21 0.65 -5.12
CA ILE A 138 0.23 0.97 -5.12
C ILE A 138 0.43 2.44 -5.50
N THR A 139 1.01 3.23 -4.60
CA THR A 139 1.19 4.69 -4.79
C THR A 139 2.63 5.17 -4.53
N ALA A 140 3.49 4.31 -3.97
CA ALA A 140 4.86 4.64 -3.55
C ALA A 140 5.93 3.66 -4.07
N ALA A 141 5.60 2.86 -5.10
CA ALA A 141 6.54 1.96 -5.75
C ALA A 141 6.65 2.24 -7.25
N ARG A 142 7.74 1.76 -7.84
CA ARG A 142 7.90 1.71 -9.29
C ARG A 142 7.53 0.32 -9.77
N VAL A 143 6.64 0.24 -10.77
CA VAL A 143 6.10 -1.03 -11.25
C VAL A 143 6.24 -1.10 -12.76
N GLY A 144 6.60 -2.28 -13.26
CA GLY A 144 6.60 -2.62 -14.67
C GLY A 144 5.88 -3.96 -14.85
N TYR A 145 5.50 -4.26 -16.08
CA TYR A 145 4.77 -5.48 -16.42
C TYR A 145 5.32 -6.09 -17.70
N GLY A 146 5.43 -7.41 -17.78
CA GLY A 146 5.87 -8.10 -18.99
C GLY A 146 5.34 -9.52 -19.05
N THR A 147 4.93 -9.95 -20.24
CA THR A 147 4.44 -11.31 -20.46
C THR A 147 5.57 -12.28 -20.84
N ILE A 148 5.51 -13.51 -20.33
CA ILE A 148 6.54 -14.54 -20.56
C ILE A 148 6.72 -14.95 -22.04
N ASN A 149 5.71 -14.71 -22.89
CA ASN A 149 5.76 -15.02 -24.33
C ASN A 149 5.85 -13.77 -25.22
N ASN A 150 6.00 -12.57 -24.64
CA ASN A 150 5.94 -11.32 -25.41
C ASN A 150 4.64 -11.22 -26.25
N ASN A 151 3.52 -11.65 -25.67
CA ASN A 151 2.21 -11.77 -26.30
C ASN A 151 1.72 -10.42 -26.80
N ASN A 152 1.75 -10.19 -28.12
CA ASN A 152 1.45 -8.90 -28.73
C ASN A 152 2.32 -7.72 -28.24
N ASN A 153 3.58 -8.01 -27.87
CA ASN A 153 4.47 -7.05 -27.21
C ASN A 153 3.91 -6.48 -25.89
N ALA A 154 3.02 -7.21 -25.19
CA ALA A 154 2.51 -6.84 -23.88
C ALA A 154 3.64 -6.74 -22.85
N ARG A 155 4.25 -5.55 -22.73
CA ARG A 155 5.33 -5.19 -21.80
C ARG A 155 5.46 -3.67 -21.64
N ILE A 156 5.68 -3.23 -20.41
CA ILE A 156 5.95 -1.84 -20.05
C ILE A 156 7.06 -1.79 -18.97
N PRO A 157 8.16 -1.05 -19.21
CA PRO A 157 9.24 -0.92 -18.23
C PRO A 157 8.81 -0.30 -16.90
N VAL A 158 9.63 -0.47 -15.87
CA VAL A 158 9.37 0.01 -14.51
C VAL A 158 9.33 1.54 -14.45
N ALA A 159 8.18 2.09 -14.02
CA ALA A 159 7.94 3.52 -13.82
C ALA A 159 7.24 3.79 -12.49
N SER A 160 7.36 5.02 -11.96
CA SER A 160 6.69 5.42 -10.70
C SER A 160 5.17 5.43 -10.85
N MET A 161 4.45 4.86 -9.89
CA MET A 161 2.98 4.77 -9.92
C MET A 161 2.33 6.02 -9.32
N ASN A 162 1.44 6.66 -10.07
CA ASN A 162 0.58 7.75 -9.59
C ASN A 162 -0.63 7.21 -8.81
N LEU A 163 -1.31 8.07 -8.05
CA LEU A 163 -2.46 7.68 -7.22
C LEU A 163 -3.62 7.14 -8.06
N ASP A 164 -4.10 7.97 -8.99
CA ASP A 164 -5.29 7.69 -9.81
C ASP A 164 -5.04 6.58 -10.87
N PRO A 165 -5.81 5.48 -10.86
CA PRO A 165 -5.68 4.40 -11.85
C PRO A 165 -6.04 4.78 -13.28
N ASP A 166 -6.76 5.88 -13.49
CA ASP A 166 -7.35 6.21 -14.79
C ASP A 166 -6.44 7.11 -15.64
N VAL A 167 -5.30 7.58 -15.09
CA VAL A 167 -4.34 8.46 -15.78
C VAL A 167 -2.88 8.05 -15.58
N GLY A 168 -1.98 8.68 -16.35
CA GLY A 168 -0.53 8.61 -16.15
C GLY A 168 0.09 7.22 -16.32
N ASN A 169 1.13 6.94 -15.54
CA ASN A 169 1.88 5.68 -15.60
C ASN A 169 1.04 4.49 -15.13
N LYS A 170 0.14 4.67 -14.16
CA LYS A 170 -0.73 3.59 -13.67
C LYS A 170 -1.74 3.18 -14.74
N LYS A 171 -2.34 4.14 -15.44
CA LYS A 171 -3.19 3.84 -16.61
C LYS A 171 -2.40 3.14 -17.71
N ALA A 172 -1.19 3.60 -18.03
CA ALA A 172 -0.36 2.95 -19.04
C ALA A 172 -0.01 1.50 -18.67
N LEU A 173 0.23 1.23 -17.39
CA LEU A 173 0.46 -0.12 -16.87
C LEU A 173 -0.81 -0.99 -16.99
N PHE A 174 -1.98 -0.45 -16.67
CA PHE A 174 -3.27 -1.13 -16.84
C PHE A 174 -3.63 -1.38 -18.31
N ASP A 175 -3.42 -0.41 -19.18
CA ASP A 175 -3.62 -0.55 -20.62
C ASP A 175 -2.80 -1.72 -21.17
N GLU A 176 -1.53 -1.84 -20.74
CA GLU A 176 -0.65 -2.93 -21.13
C GLU A 176 -1.10 -4.29 -20.56
N LEU A 177 -1.42 -4.34 -19.26
CA LEU A 177 -1.97 -5.52 -18.60
C LEU A 177 -3.22 -6.04 -19.33
N TYR A 178 -4.17 -5.15 -19.64
CA TYR A 178 -5.44 -5.53 -20.25
C TYR A 178 -5.34 -5.88 -21.74
N SER A 179 -4.31 -5.37 -22.42
CA SER A 179 -3.97 -5.76 -23.80
C SER A 179 -3.45 -7.19 -23.94
N THR A 180 -3.05 -7.82 -22.83
CA THR A 180 -2.47 -9.17 -22.82
C THR A 180 -3.38 -10.19 -23.48
N HIS A 181 -2.81 -11.07 -24.31
CA HIS A 181 -3.50 -12.21 -24.90
C HIS A 181 -2.66 -13.48 -24.73
N SER A 182 -3.01 -14.29 -23.73
CA SER A 182 -2.28 -15.49 -23.33
C SER A 182 -2.38 -16.58 -24.38
N SER A 183 -1.24 -16.86 -25.01
CA SER A 183 -1.08 -17.97 -25.95
C SER A 183 0.35 -18.51 -25.87
N SER A 184 0.62 -19.64 -26.54
CA SER A 184 1.95 -20.28 -26.66
C SER A 184 2.42 -21.05 -25.41
N GLY A 185 3.73 -21.35 -25.33
CA GLY A 185 4.33 -22.16 -24.26
C GLY A 185 4.56 -21.41 -22.95
N THR A 186 5.43 -21.91 -22.08
CA THR A 186 5.63 -21.34 -20.74
C THR A 186 7.14 -21.20 -20.46
N PRO A 187 7.85 -20.28 -21.15
CA PRO A 187 9.31 -20.18 -21.10
C PRO A 187 9.82 -19.44 -19.86
N LEU A 188 9.43 -19.89 -18.65
CA LEU A 188 9.69 -19.19 -17.38
C LEU A 188 11.19 -18.92 -17.18
N ARG A 189 12.05 -19.92 -17.40
CA ARG A 189 13.51 -19.79 -17.20
C ARG A 189 14.14 -18.67 -18.03
N ARG A 190 13.74 -18.56 -19.30
CA ARG A 190 14.21 -17.50 -20.21
C ARG A 190 13.61 -16.14 -19.85
N SER A 191 12.35 -16.13 -19.43
CA SER A 191 11.63 -14.91 -19.07
C SER A 191 12.20 -14.29 -17.80
N LEU A 192 12.37 -15.09 -16.74
CA LEU A 192 13.02 -14.65 -15.50
C LEU A 192 14.45 -14.19 -15.75
N ARG A 193 15.20 -14.87 -16.63
CA ARG A 193 16.54 -14.42 -17.03
C ARG A 193 16.48 -13.06 -17.73
N GLY A 194 15.47 -12.83 -18.56
CA GLY A 194 15.22 -11.55 -19.21
C GLY A 194 14.90 -10.42 -18.23
N VAL A 195 14.20 -10.72 -17.13
CA VAL A 195 13.97 -9.76 -16.03
C VAL A 195 15.26 -9.49 -15.26
N GLY A 196 16.03 -10.52 -14.93
CA GLY A 196 17.33 -10.31 -14.28
C GLY A 196 18.29 -9.44 -15.12
N ARG A 197 18.29 -9.62 -16.45
CA ARG A 197 19.04 -8.74 -17.37
C ARG A 197 18.53 -7.30 -17.40
N TYR A 198 17.24 -7.10 -17.17
CA TYR A 198 16.67 -5.76 -17.07
C TYR A 198 17.26 -5.03 -15.86
N PHE A 199 17.29 -5.68 -14.69
CA PHE A 199 17.89 -5.11 -13.48
C PHE A 199 19.42 -5.00 -13.54
N ASP A 200 20.11 -5.99 -14.13
CA ASP A 200 21.57 -5.93 -14.42
C ASP A 200 21.92 -4.89 -15.51
N TYR A 201 20.92 -4.24 -16.09
CA TYR A 201 21.05 -3.27 -17.18
C TYR A 201 21.92 -3.79 -18.35
N THR A 202 21.60 -4.99 -18.84
CA THR A 202 22.27 -5.65 -19.96
C THR A 202 21.32 -5.96 -21.13
N ASN A 203 21.90 -6.14 -22.32
CA ASN A 203 21.14 -6.41 -23.54
C ASN A 203 20.42 -7.77 -23.51
N GLY A 204 19.33 -7.87 -24.28
CA GLY A 204 18.49 -9.06 -24.33
C GLY A 204 17.67 -9.28 -23.06
N SER A 205 17.16 -8.20 -22.47
CA SER A 205 16.18 -8.22 -21.39
C SER A 205 14.76 -8.48 -21.92
N ILE A 206 13.79 -8.69 -21.03
CA ILE A 206 12.37 -8.84 -21.41
C ILE A 206 11.80 -7.56 -22.07
N PHE A 207 12.39 -6.40 -21.77
CA PHE A 207 12.00 -5.08 -22.31
C PHE A 207 12.85 -4.65 -23.52
N GLY A 208 13.71 -5.54 -24.03
CA GLY A 208 14.61 -5.27 -25.15
C GLY A 208 16.05 -5.00 -24.71
N ASP A 209 16.76 -4.20 -25.49
CA ASP A 209 18.16 -3.82 -25.23
C ASP A 209 18.26 -2.52 -24.43
N THR A 210 19.42 -2.23 -23.87
CA THR A 210 19.65 -1.13 -22.90
C THR A 210 19.34 0.29 -23.41
N TRP A 211 19.28 0.50 -24.72
CA TRP A 211 18.84 1.76 -25.32
C TRP A 211 17.32 1.89 -25.47
N SER A 212 16.57 0.82 -25.24
CA SER A 212 15.10 0.80 -25.29
C SER A 212 14.45 1.24 -23.99
N TYR A 213 15.20 1.33 -22.89
CA TYR A 213 14.69 1.66 -21.57
C TYR A 213 15.76 2.31 -20.70
N THR A 214 15.33 3.06 -19.68
CA THR A 214 16.20 3.64 -18.66
C THR A 214 16.62 2.57 -17.65
N ASN A 215 17.83 2.68 -17.10
CA ASN A 215 18.28 1.79 -16.04
C ASN A 215 17.23 1.71 -14.91
N PRO A 216 16.70 0.53 -14.61
CA PRO A 216 15.70 0.39 -13.55
C PRO A 216 16.29 0.64 -12.16
N ILE A 217 17.58 0.39 -11.94
CA ILE A 217 18.26 0.77 -10.70
C ILE A 217 18.58 2.26 -10.77
N LEU A 218 18.07 3.00 -9.80
CA LEU A 218 18.19 4.45 -9.71
C LEU A 218 19.65 4.89 -9.53
N SER A 219 19.90 6.18 -9.76
CA SER A 219 21.20 6.78 -9.47
C SER A 219 21.42 6.90 -7.95
N ALA A 220 22.66 7.14 -7.52
CA ALA A 220 22.93 7.44 -6.11
C ALA A 220 22.17 8.67 -5.60
N ALA A 221 21.97 9.69 -6.46
CA ALA A 221 21.22 10.90 -6.10
C ALA A 221 19.72 10.63 -5.88
N ASP A 222 19.21 9.55 -6.49
CA ASP A 222 17.85 9.08 -6.35
C ASP A 222 17.76 7.83 -5.46
N TYR A 223 18.75 7.65 -4.57
CA TYR A 223 18.79 6.58 -3.56
C TYR A 223 18.88 5.14 -4.11
N GLY A 224 19.43 4.96 -5.32
CA GLY A 224 19.61 3.63 -5.94
C GLY A 224 20.47 2.64 -5.14
N MET A 225 21.35 3.16 -4.26
CA MET A 225 22.17 2.34 -3.34
C MET A 225 21.33 1.48 -2.38
N CYS A 226 20.14 1.93 -2.02
CA CYS A 226 19.23 1.20 -1.13
C CYS A 226 18.06 0.52 -1.86
N GLN A 227 18.05 0.55 -3.20
CA GLN A 227 16.92 0.10 -3.98
C GLN A 227 16.77 -1.43 -3.94
N LYS A 228 15.63 -1.90 -3.43
CA LYS A 228 15.19 -3.29 -3.60
C LYS A 228 14.62 -3.52 -5.00
N ASN A 229 15.05 -4.59 -5.66
CA ASN A 229 14.52 -4.98 -6.96
C ASN A 229 13.75 -6.29 -6.82
N VAL A 230 12.46 -6.25 -7.09
CA VAL A 230 11.58 -7.40 -6.87
C VAL A 230 10.97 -7.85 -8.19
N THR A 231 10.92 -9.16 -8.39
CA THR A 231 10.19 -9.81 -9.49
C THR A 231 9.10 -10.70 -8.92
N ILE A 232 7.87 -10.56 -9.41
CA ILE A 232 6.78 -11.51 -9.15
C ILE A 232 6.54 -12.30 -10.44
N LEU A 233 6.85 -13.59 -10.41
CA LEU A 233 6.70 -14.50 -11.55
C LEU A 233 5.46 -15.36 -11.37
N MET A 234 4.45 -15.15 -12.22
CA MET A 234 3.20 -15.90 -12.20
C MET A 234 3.13 -16.91 -13.37
N THR A 235 2.59 -18.09 -13.12
CA THR A 235 2.29 -19.10 -14.16
C THR A 235 1.01 -19.88 -13.86
N ASP A 236 0.33 -20.36 -14.89
CA ASP A 236 -0.80 -21.30 -14.78
C ASP A 236 -0.48 -22.69 -15.35
N GLY A 237 0.81 -22.97 -15.57
CA GLY A 237 1.30 -24.20 -16.18
C GLY A 237 2.78 -24.46 -15.96
N PHE A 238 3.19 -25.68 -16.32
CA PHE A 238 4.56 -26.17 -16.19
C PHE A 238 5.50 -25.51 -17.20
N TYR A 239 6.69 -25.10 -16.76
CA TYR A 239 7.60 -24.42 -17.66
C TYR A 239 8.16 -25.34 -18.75
N ASN A 240 8.51 -24.75 -19.90
CA ASN A 240 9.12 -25.43 -21.03
C ASN A 240 10.11 -24.50 -21.76
N GLY A 241 10.68 -24.96 -22.87
CA GLY A 241 11.59 -24.17 -23.70
C GLY A 241 13.07 -24.34 -23.36
N TRP A 242 13.89 -23.51 -24.02
CA TRP A 242 15.35 -23.65 -24.06
C TRP A 242 16.03 -23.27 -22.73
N SER A 243 17.17 -23.92 -22.47
CA SER A 243 18.03 -23.61 -21.33
C SER A 243 18.35 -22.11 -21.21
N PRO A 244 18.33 -21.54 -19.99
CA PRO A 244 18.80 -20.19 -19.71
C PRO A 244 20.33 -20.05 -19.84
N GLY A 245 21.11 -21.14 -19.86
CA GLY A 245 22.56 -21.10 -20.10
C GLY A 245 23.37 -20.42 -19.00
N LEU A 246 23.05 -20.73 -17.74
CA LEU A 246 23.72 -20.21 -16.54
C LEU A 246 24.53 -21.28 -15.78
N GLY A 247 24.37 -22.56 -16.12
CA GLY A 247 24.91 -23.66 -15.32
C GLY A 247 24.11 -23.90 -14.05
N ASN A 248 24.68 -24.62 -13.09
CA ASN A 248 24.17 -24.68 -11.73
C ASN A 248 24.70 -23.45 -10.96
N ALA A 249 23.81 -22.50 -10.70
CA ALA A 249 24.09 -21.27 -9.98
C ALA A 249 23.79 -21.38 -8.50
N ASP A 250 23.09 -22.39 -8.00
CA ASP A 250 22.82 -22.62 -6.58
C ASP A 250 23.64 -23.73 -5.92
N ALA A 251 24.56 -24.31 -6.69
CA ALA A 251 25.48 -25.37 -6.27
C ALA A 251 26.10 -25.05 -4.92
N ASN A 252 26.35 -26.09 -4.14
CA ASN A 252 26.97 -25.94 -2.82
C ASN A 252 28.43 -25.49 -2.98
N THR A 253 28.65 -24.17 -2.91
CA THR A 253 29.98 -23.55 -3.06
C THR A 253 30.44 -22.92 -1.74
N SER A 254 31.39 -21.97 -1.83
CA SER A 254 31.87 -21.20 -0.67
C SER A 254 31.22 -19.83 -0.56
N ASN A 255 30.24 -19.52 -1.43
CA ASN A 255 29.52 -18.26 -1.41
C ASN A 255 28.49 -18.29 -0.27
N ILE A 256 28.40 -17.20 0.50
CA ILE A 256 27.54 -17.12 1.69
C ILE A 256 26.04 -17.12 1.38
N PHE A 257 25.66 -16.97 0.11
CA PHE A 257 24.29 -16.91 -0.35
C PHE A 257 23.80 -18.24 -0.96
N ASP A 258 24.67 -19.24 -1.11
CA ASP A 258 24.34 -20.60 -1.58
C ASP A 258 24.71 -21.70 -0.60
N GLY A 259 24.51 -22.94 -1.07
CA GLY A 259 24.78 -24.13 -0.28
C GLY A 259 23.66 -24.45 0.70
N GLY A 260 23.83 -25.59 1.38
CA GLY A 260 22.83 -26.12 2.29
C GLY A 260 21.46 -26.26 1.62
N ASP A 261 20.45 -25.72 2.30
CA ASP A 261 19.02 -25.79 1.97
C ASP A 261 18.66 -25.12 0.62
N TYR A 262 19.55 -24.28 0.09
CA TYR A 262 19.38 -23.61 -1.19
C TYR A 262 19.89 -24.41 -2.40
N ALA A 263 20.74 -25.41 -2.17
CA ALA A 263 21.50 -26.05 -3.24
C ALA A 263 20.84 -27.32 -3.76
N ASP A 264 20.96 -27.55 -5.07
CA ASP A 264 20.69 -28.84 -5.68
C ASP A 264 21.88 -29.34 -6.55
N SER A 265 21.66 -30.39 -7.35
CA SER A 265 22.65 -30.92 -8.30
C SER A 265 22.30 -30.69 -9.77
N PHE A 266 21.18 -30.02 -10.04
CA PHE A 266 20.62 -29.80 -11.36
C PHE A 266 21.19 -28.51 -11.95
N SER A 267 20.99 -28.26 -13.25
CA SER A 267 21.63 -27.13 -13.91
C SER A 267 20.71 -26.46 -14.90
N ASN A 268 20.77 -25.15 -14.94
CA ASN A 268 19.89 -24.30 -15.74
C ASN A 268 18.41 -24.49 -15.36
N THR A 269 18.10 -24.73 -14.09
CA THR A 269 16.74 -24.73 -13.53
C THR A 269 16.18 -23.31 -13.46
N LEU A 270 14.94 -23.13 -13.03
CA LEU A 270 14.39 -21.82 -12.74
C LEU A 270 15.02 -21.25 -11.46
N ALA A 271 15.28 -22.10 -10.46
CA ALA A 271 15.94 -21.73 -9.21
C ALA A 271 17.37 -21.23 -9.41
N ASP A 272 18.10 -21.80 -10.38
CA ASP A 272 19.40 -21.30 -10.81
C ASP A 272 19.35 -19.84 -11.29
N VAL A 273 18.28 -19.47 -12.02
CA VAL A 273 18.14 -18.10 -12.54
C VAL A 273 17.93 -17.13 -11.39
N ALA A 274 17.08 -17.46 -10.41
CA ALA A 274 16.86 -16.63 -9.23
C ALA A 274 18.16 -16.47 -8.43
N MET A 275 18.85 -17.59 -8.12
CA MET A 275 20.09 -17.55 -7.36
C MET A 275 21.19 -16.75 -8.06
N TYR A 276 21.29 -16.84 -9.39
CA TYR A 276 22.27 -16.09 -10.18
C TYR A 276 22.13 -14.57 -9.98
N TYR A 277 20.90 -14.05 -10.03
CA TYR A 277 20.65 -12.60 -9.87
C TYR A 277 20.48 -12.17 -8.42
N TYR A 278 20.29 -13.10 -7.48
CA TYR A 278 20.36 -12.82 -6.05
C TYR A 278 21.81 -12.59 -5.59
N LYS A 279 22.74 -13.45 -5.99
CA LYS A 279 24.17 -13.34 -5.61
C LYS A 279 24.92 -12.18 -6.27
N ARG A 280 24.44 -11.76 -7.43
CA ARG A 280 25.14 -10.80 -8.28
C ARG A 280 24.78 -9.40 -7.84
N ASP A 281 25.80 -8.59 -7.62
CA ASP A 281 25.66 -7.15 -7.55
C ASP A 281 25.36 -6.60 -8.95
N LEU A 282 24.11 -6.16 -9.13
CA LEU A 282 23.53 -5.65 -10.36
C LEU A 282 23.90 -4.19 -10.62
N ALA A 283 24.48 -3.49 -9.63
CA ALA A 283 24.83 -2.08 -9.76
C ALA A 283 26.14 -1.70 -9.04
N SER A 284 27.20 -2.49 -9.22
CA SER A 284 28.56 -2.31 -8.65
C SER A 284 29.24 -0.94 -8.71
N SER A 285 28.67 0.04 -9.41
CA SER A 285 29.07 1.45 -9.32
C SER A 285 28.47 2.19 -8.12
N LEU A 286 27.46 1.63 -7.47
CA LEU A 286 26.79 2.14 -6.29
C LEU A 286 27.38 1.51 -5.02
N VAL A 287 27.12 2.12 -3.88
CA VAL A 287 27.45 1.52 -2.58
C VAL A 287 26.37 0.50 -2.23
N ASP A 288 26.78 -0.59 -1.58
CA ASP A 288 25.90 -1.68 -1.16
C ASP A 288 25.16 -1.30 0.13
N GLU A 289 23.97 -0.71 -0.01
CA GLU A 289 23.14 -0.25 1.09
C GLU A 289 21.70 -0.83 1.01
N VAL A 290 21.51 -1.94 0.31
CA VAL A 290 20.19 -2.61 0.25
C VAL A 290 19.83 -3.15 1.63
N PRO A 291 18.64 -2.83 2.17
CA PRO A 291 18.28 -3.26 3.53
C PRO A 291 18.11 -4.78 3.66
N THR A 292 18.86 -5.37 4.59
CA THR A 292 18.81 -6.80 4.92
C THR A 292 17.65 -7.17 5.83
N THR A 293 17.24 -8.43 5.83
CA THR A 293 16.28 -9.06 6.75
C THR A 293 16.87 -10.36 7.32
N SER A 294 16.11 -11.10 8.14
CA SER A 294 16.51 -12.43 8.60
C SER A 294 16.58 -13.47 7.48
N THR A 295 15.86 -13.26 6.38
CA THR A 295 15.81 -14.16 5.22
C THR A 295 16.69 -13.68 4.06
N ASP A 296 16.98 -12.38 3.99
CA ASP A 296 17.76 -11.74 2.93
C ASP A 296 18.94 -10.96 3.54
N SER A 297 20.14 -11.52 3.46
CA SER A 297 21.35 -10.93 4.04
C SER A 297 22.19 -10.15 3.03
N ALA A 298 21.72 -9.99 1.79
CA ALA A 298 22.47 -9.32 0.73
C ALA A 298 22.32 -7.79 0.82
N THR A 299 23.44 -7.07 0.91
CA THR A 299 23.46 -5.59 0.92
C THR A 299 23.68 -4.98 -0.47
N HIS A 300 24.11 -5.78 -1.45
CA HIS A 300 24.29 -5.33 -2.82
C HIS A 300 22.97 -5.21 -3.57
N GLN A 301 22.92 -4.46 -4.67
CA GLN A 301 21.70 -4.40 -5.49
C GLN A 301 21.49 -5.75 -6.17
N HIS A 302 20.47 -6.48 -5.73
CA HIS A 302 20.13 -7.81 -6.22
C HIS A 302 18.64 -7.92 -6.55
N MET A 303 18.24 -9.06 -7.13
CA MET A 303 16.86 -9.35 -7.49
C MET A 303 16.24 -10.35 -6.50
N ASN A 304 15.23 -9.92 -5.73
CA ASN A 304 14.35 -10.83 -5.01
C ASN A 304 13.29 -11.42 -5.95
N THR A 305 12.98 -12.70 -5.80
CA THR A 305 12.02 -13.39 -6.68
C THR A 305 10.90 -14.02 -5.88
N PHE A 306 9.67 -13.62 -6.17
CA PHE A 306 8.43 -14.21 -5.67
C PHE A 306 7.78 -14.98 -6.79
N THR A 307 7.08 -16.07 -6.47
CA THR A 307 6.45 -16.90 -7.48
C THR A 307 5.00 -17.22 -7.14
N VAL A 308 4.15 -17.29 -8.17
CA VAL A 308 2.71 -17.58 -8.03
C VAL A 308 2.31 -18.68 -9.01
N ALA A 309 1.88 -19.81 -8.46
CA ALA A 309 1.34 -20.95 -9.19
C ALA A 309 -0.20 -20.87 -9.21
N PHE A 310 -0.81 -20.84 -10.39
CA PHE A 310 -2.28 -20.78 -10.51
C PHE A 310 -2.88 -22.05 -11.13
N GLY A 311 -3.59 -22.83 -10.31
CA GLY A 311 -4.26 -24.06 -10.72
C GLY A 311 -3.33 -25.22 -11.06
N VAL A 312 -2.12 -25.20 -10.50
CA VAL A 312 -1.10 -26.26 -10.61
C VAL A 312 -0.47 -26.51 -9.23
N THR A 313 0.02 -27.73 -9.00
CA THR A 313 0.61 -28.17 -7.73
C THR A 313 1.86 -28.99 -8.00
N GLY A 314 2.81 -28.95 -7.08
CA GLY A 314 4.02 -29.76 -7.12
C GLY A 314 3.92 -31.04 -6.29
N THR A 315 5.02 -31.77 -6.17
CA THR A 315 5.10 -32.96 -5.32
C THR A 315 5.30 -32.59 -3.86
N LEU A 316 5.97 -31.46 -3.60
CA LEU A 316 6.24 -30.95 -2.26
C LEU A 316 5.02 -30.24 -1.65
N ASP A 317 5.08 -29.93 -0.35
CA ASP A 317 3.99 -29.30 0.41
C ASP A 317 4.47 -28.06 1.17
N PRO A 318 4.60 -26.92 0.47
CA PRO A 318 5.13 -25.69 1.06
C PRO A 318 4.30 -25.13 2.22
N ASP A 319 3.01 -25.51 2.32
CA ASP A 319 2.08 -25.03 3.35
C ASP A 319 1.97 -25.97 4.56
N GLY A 320 2.68 -27.12 4.55
CA GLY A 320 2.66 -28.09 5.66
C GLY A 320 1.28 -28.69 5.94
N THR A 321 0.45 -28.80 4.91
CA THR A 321 -0.96 -29.24 4.99
C THR A 321 -1.13 -30.76 4.97
N LYS A 322 -0.09 -31.52 4.63
CA LYS A 322 -0.04 -32.99 4.66
C LYS A 322 0.22 -33.49 6.09
N THR A 323 -0.55 -34.48 6.53
CA THR A 323 -0.68 -34.93 7.93
C THR A 323 0.66 -35.30 8.60
N PRO A 324 0.91 -34.93 9.88
CA PRO A 324 2.11 -35.34 10.62
C PRO A 324 2.21 -36.88 10.77
N GLY A 325 3.33 -37.46 10.32
CA GLY A 325 3.63 -38.90 10.43
C GLY A 325 3.91 -39.64 9.11
N ASP A 326 3.94 -38.92 7.99
CA ASP A 326 4.46 -39.39 6.69
C ASP A 326 5.95 -39.02 6.53
N ASP A 327 6.72 -39.77 5.75
CA ASP A 327 8.18 -39.56 5.48
C ASP A 327 8.45 -38.26 4.66
N SER A 328 7.45 -37.38 4.53
CA SER A 328 7.38 -36.22 3.64
C SER A 328 7.40 -34.87 4.39
N ASP A 329 8.21 -34.75 5.44
CA ASP A 329 8.59 -33.44 5.98
C ASP A 329 9.35 -32.68 4.87
N THR A 330 8.68 -31.70 4.25
CA THR A 330 9.20 -30.93 3.11
C THR A 330 9.86 -29.62 3.53
N ASP A 331 10.15 -29.43 4.83
CA ASP A 331 10.91 -28.28 5.30
C ASP A 331 12.32 -28.28 4.68
N PRO A 332 12.67 -27.27 3.85
CA PRO A 332 14.00 -27.21 3.24
C PRO A 332 15.15 -27.14 4.24
N SER A 333 14.88 -26.76 5.49
CA SER A 333 15.88 -26.71 6.57
C SER A 333 16.18 -28.07 7.21
N ASN A 334 15.47 -29.12 6.82
CA ASN A 334 15.74 -30.47 7.29
C ASN A 334 16.95 -31.07 6.57
N ALA A 335 17.90 -31.63 7.32
CA ALA A 335 19.12 -32.24 6.78
C ALA A 335 18.88 -33.43 5.82
N SER A 336 17.70 -34.04 5.81
CA SER A 336 17.32 -35.09 4.85
C SER A 336 16.61 -34.58 3.61
N PHE A 337 16.28 -33.29 3.54
CA PHE A 337 15.57 -32.69 2.42
C PHE A 337 16.46 -32.60 1.17
N SER A 338 15.85 -32.78 0.00
CA SER A 338 16.49 -32.53 -1.29
C SER A 338 15.46 -32.03 -2.29
N TRP A 339 15.79 -30.96 -3.02
CA TRP A 339 14.99 -30.47 -4.14
C TRP A 339 14.87 -31.56 -5.23
N PRO A 340 13.66 -31.86 -5.75
CA PRO A 340 13.45 -32.80 -6.85
C PRO A 340 14.07 -32.35 -8.19
N ASP A 341 14.40 -33.29 -9.08
CA ASP A 341 14.85 -32.96 -10.44
C ASP A 341 13.67 -32.41 -11.26
N PRO A 342 13.71 -31.15 -11.74
CA PRO A 342 12.62 -30.60 -12.52
C PRO A 342 12.42 -31.27 -13.89
N ASP A 343 13.38 -32.09 -14.35
CA ASP A 343 13.26 -32.88 -15.58
C ASP A 343 12.60 -34.26 -15.36
N ASP A 344 12.38 -34.70 -14.11
CA ASP A 344 11.72 -35.98 -13.79
C ASP A 344 10.21 -35.97 -14.13
N GLY A 345 9.57 -34.79 -14.07
CA GLY A 345 8.15 -34.68 -14.36
C GLY A 345 7.64 -33.24 -14.45
N ASN A 346 6.32 -33.10 -14.51
CA ASN A 346 5.69 -31.79 -14.56
C ASN A 346 5.50 -31.21 -13.16
N ASP A 347 5.19 -32.05 -12.18
CA ASP A 347 4.91 -31.61 -10.81
C ASP A 347 6.21 -31.08 -10.16
N GLU A 348 7.36 -31.71 -10.45
CA GLU A 348 8.69 -31.29 -10.01
C GLU A 348 9.09 -29.91 -10.55
N LYS A 349 8.50 -29.45 -11.67
CA LYS A 349 8.71 -28.07 -12.17
C LYS A 349 7.98 -27.02 -11.35
N ILE A 350 6.92 -27.42 -10.64
CA ILE A 350 6.26 -26.55 -9.68
C ILE A 350 7.07 -26.54 -8.37
N ASP A 351 7.72 -27.64 -8.02
CA ASP A 351 8.68 -27.68 -6.92
C ASP A 351 9.89 -26.76 -7.22
N ASP A 352 10.41 -26.75 -8.45
CA ASP A 352 11.43 -25.78 -8.89
C ASP A 352 10.92 -24.32 -8.86
N LEU A 353 9.61 -24.10 -9.07
CA LEU A 353 9.02 -22.77 -8.93
C LEU A 353 8.99 -22.31 -7.47
N TRP A 354 8.85 -23.23 -6.52
CA TRP A 354 9.02 -22.94 -5.10
C TRP A 354 10.49 -22.72 -4.75
N HIS A 355 11.38 -23.61 -5.21
CA HIS A 355 12.83 -23.46 -5.07
C HIS A 355 13.33 -22.13 -5.63
N THR A 356 12.73 -21.65 -6.72
CA THR A 356 13.00 -20.33 -7.31
C THR A 356 12.68 -19.18 -6.35
N ALA A 357 11.54 -19.22 -5.66
CA ALA A 357 11.21 -18.20 -4.67
C ALA A 357 12.20 -18.26 -3.49
N TYR A 358 12.49 -19.48 -3.02
CA TYR A 358 13.44 -19.72 -1.93
C TYR A 358 14.85 -19.20 -2.26
N ASN A 359 15.36 -19.50 -3.46
CA ASN A 359 16.64 -19.01 -3.96
C ASN A 359 16.66 -17.50 -4.19
N GLY A 360 15.50 -16.90 -4.51
CA GLY A 360 15.33 -15.45 -4.64
C GLY A 360 14.96 -14.73 -3.34
N ARG A 361 14.93 -15.43 -2.19
CA ARG A 361 14.50 -14.89 -0.89
C ARG A 361 13.11 -14.24 -0.91
N GLY A 362 12.23 -14.75 -1.77
CA GLY A 362 10.82 -14.39 -1.80
C GLY A 362 9.93 -15.55 -1.37
N ASP A 363 8.62 -15.28 -1.41
CA ASP A 363 7.59 -16.26 -1.08
C ASP A 363 7.06 -16.95 -2.34
N PHE A 364 6.69 -18.22 -2.18
CA PHE A 364 5.91 -18.99 -3.14
C PHE A 364 4.44 -18.96 -2.74
N PHE A 365 3.56 -18.67 -3.69
CA PHE A 365 2.13 -18.70 -3.46
C PHE A 365 1.46 -19.70 -4.39
N SER A 366 0.67 -20.60 -3.81
CA SER A 366 -0.20 -21.53 -4.53
C SER A 366 -1.64 -21.02 -4.51
N ALA A 367 -2.22 -20.81 -5.69
CA ALA A 367 -3.61 -20.39 -5.85
C ALA A 367 -4.37 -21.44 -6.65
N GLN A 368 -5.43 -22.00 -6.08
CA GLN A 368 -6.25 -23.02 -6.75
C GLN A 368 -7.55 -22.44 -7.33
N ASP A 369 -7.89 -21.21 -6.96
CA ASP A 369 -9.10 -20.52 -7.39
C ASP A 369 -8.84 -19.00 -7.54
N PRO A 370 -9.75 -18.26 -8.19
CA PRO A 370 -9.62 -16.81 -8.37
C PRO A 370 -9.37 -16.02 -7.09
N SER A 371 -10.00 -16.40 -5.99
CA SER A 371 -9.94 -15.68 -4.69
C SER A 371 -8.59 -15.88 -4.01
N SER A 372 -8.07 -17.12 -4.03
CA SER A 372 -6.72 -17.41 -3.56
C SER A 372 -5.66 -16.72 -4.42
N LEU A 373 -5.88 -16.58 -5.74
CA LEU A 373 -4.96 -15.85 -6.61
C LEU A 373 -4.88 -14.36 -6.26
N ILE A 374 -6.03 -13.71 -6.01
CA ILE A 374 -6.06 -12.31 -5.59
C ILE A 374 -5.31 -12.13 -4.27
N SER A 375 -5.59 -12.99 -3.30
CA SER A 375 -4.93 -12.96 -1.99
C SER A 375 -3.41 -13.17 -2.13
N ALA A 376 -2.99 -14.12 -2.96
CA ALA A 376 -1.60 -14.42 -3.24
C ALA A 376 -0.87 -13.22 -3.88
N LEU A 377 -1.45 -12.59 -4.90
CA LEU A 377 -0.84 -11.44 -5.57
C LEU A 377 -0.79 -10.20 -4.69
N GLN A 378 -1.83 -9.96 -3.89
CA GLN A 378 -1.82 -8.90 -2.88
C GLN A 378 -0.77 -9.17 -1.80
N ALA A 379 -0.64 -10.42 -1.34
CA ALA A 379 0.39 -10.81 -0.38
C ALA A 379 1.79 -10.64 -0.97
N ALA A 380 2.05 -11.11 -2.19
CA ALA A 380 3.32 -10.94 -2.89
C ALA A 380 3.71 -9.47 -3.02
N ILE A 381 2.78 -8.60 -3.45
CA ILE A 381 3.02 -7.15 -3.55
C ILE A 381 3.21 -6.51 -2.19
N ASN A 382 2.45 -6.94 -1.18
CA ASN A 382 2.59 -6.44 0.19
C ASN A 382 3.92 -6.86 0.82
N THR A 383 4.37 -8.09 0.66
CA THR A 383 5.69 -8.54 1.14
C THR A 383 6.82 -7.86 0.35
N ALA A 384 6.65 -7.71 -0.97
CA ALA A 384 7.60 -6.97 -1.81
C ALA A 384 7.73 -5.49 -1.40
N SER A 385 6.64 -4.86 -0.95
CA SER A 385 6.61 -3.45 -0.53
C SER A 385 6.91 -3.24 0.96
N LYS A 386 6.63 -4.22 1.81
CA LYS A 386 6.97 -4.23 3.24
C LYS A 386 8.33 -4.91 3.40
N GLY A 387 9.40 -4.13 3.36
CA GLY A 387 10.66 -4.58 3.96
C GLY A 387 10.41 -4.95 5.42
N THR A 388 10.44 -6.25 5.74
CA THR A 388 10.23 -6.75 7.09
C THR A 388 11.48 -6.49 7.95
N SER A 389 11.35 -5.42 8.75
CA SER A 389 12.04 -5.10 10.00
C SER A 389 13.51 -4.64 9.98
N SER A 390 13.67 -3.42 10.51
CA SER A 390 14.76 -2.94 11.38
C SER A 390 16.16 -2.77 10.81
N ALA A 391 16.33 -1.85 9.86
CA ALA A 391 17.41 -0.85 9.85
C ALA A 391 17.20 0.09 8.66
N ALA A 392 17.17 1.41 8.93
CA ALA A 392 17.29 2.46 7.93
C ALA A 392 16.25 2.41 6.78
N ALA A 393 14.99 2.75 7.05
CA ALA A 393 14.04 2.90 5.96
C ALA A 393 14.52 3.97 4.95
N VAL A 394 14.39 3.56 3.70
CA VAL A 394 14.36 4.44 2.56
C VAL A 394 13.23 5.45 2.80
N ALA A 395 13.40 6.69 2.33
CA ALA A 395 12.35 7.71 2.33
C ALA A 395 11.09 7.18 1.64
N PHE A 396 10.15 6.57 2.38
CA PHE A 396 8.90 6.10 1.81
C PHE A 396 7.93 7.29 1.73
N ASN A 397 7.38 7.56 0.55
CA ASN A 397 6.18 8.40 0.44
C ASN A 397 5.05 7.64 1.13
N THR A 398 4.60 8.11 2.27
CA THR A 398 3.61 7.38 3.06
C THR A 398 2.22 7.62 2.56
N THR A 399 1.95 8.83 2.07
CA THR A 399 0.63 9.28 1.67
C THR A 399 0.75 10.52 0.76
N ALA A 400 -0.16 10.66 -0.20
CA ALA A 400 -0.26 11.82 -1.09
C ALA A 400 -1.66 12.44 -1.00
N LEU A 401 -1.74 13.77 -0.87
CA LEU A 401 -3.00 14.53 -0.96
C LEU A 401 -2.97 15.41 -2.20
N ASP A 402 -3.97 15.25 -3.08
CA ASP A 402 -4.17 16.09 -4.26
C ASP A 402 -5.19 17.20 -3.94
N THR A 403 -4.73 18.46 -3.99
CA THR A 403 -5.61 19.61 -3.97
C THR A 403 -5.29 20.54 -5.15
N GLY A 404 -6.11 20.45 -6.20
CA GLY A 404 -5.97 21.31 -7.38
C GLY A 404 -4.87 20.85 -8.34
N SER A 405 -3.69 21.47 -8.27
CA SER A 405 -2.53 21.14 -9.13
C SER A 405 -1.26 20.93 -8.31
N VAL A 406 -1.42 20.54 -7.05
CA VAL A 406 -0.35 20.35 -6.08
C VAL A 406 -0.58 19.06 -5.31
N ILE A 407 0.49 18.31 -5.11
CA ILE A 407 0.52 17.10 -4.31
C ILE A 407 1.32 17.36 -3.04
N TYR A 408 0.73 17.08 -1.88
CA TYR A 408 1.46 17.03 -0.61
C TYR A 408 1.86 15.60 -0.31
N GLN A 409 3.14 15.35 -0.05
CA GLN A 409 3.68 14.02 0.23
C GLN A 409 4.36 14.01 1.59
N ALA A 410 3.87 13.15 2.48
CA ALA A 410 4.54 12.84 3.73
C ALA A 410 5.60 11.76 3.50
N LYS A 411 6.75 11.90 4.14
CA LYS A 411 7.91 11.00 4.01
C LYS A 411 8.54 10.71 5.36
N PHE A 412 9.24 9.58 5.43
CA PHE A 412 10.11 9.27 6.55
C PHE A 412 11.39 8.56 6.13
N ASN A 413 12.52 8.94 6.71
CA ASN A 413 13.84 8.37 6.47
C ASN A 413 14.52 7.95 7.80
N PRO A 414 14.39 6.67 8.19
CA PRO A 414 15.08 6.09 9.33
C PRO A 414 16.58 5.88 9.14
N SER A 415 17.14 5.98 7.93
CA SER A 415 18.61 6.01 7.75
C SER A 415 19.20 7.33 8.23
N GLU A 416 18.39 8.40 8.24
CA GLU A 416 18.72 9.72 8.76
C GLU A 416 18.06 9.98 10.13
N ASN A 417 18.20 9.04 11.08
CA ASN A 417 17.71 9.17 12.47
C ASN A 417 16.19 9.42 12.59
N TRP A 418 15.41 8.74 11.74
CA TRP A 418 13.94 8.87 11.69
C TRP A 418 13.48 10.28 11.34
N LYS A 419 14.17 10.90 10.38
CA LYS A 419 13.77 12.16 9.76
C LYS A 419 12.39 12.02 9.12
N GLY A 420 11.53 13.01 9.31
CA GLY A 420 10.33 13.18 8.47
C GLY A 420 10.46 14.36 7.52
N ASP A 421 9.68 14.31 6.44
CA ASP A 421 9.48 15.44 5.53
C ASP A 421 8.01 15.51 5.12
N LEU A 422 7.52 16.73 4.89
CA LEU A 422 6.27 16.98 4.17
C LEU A 422 6.60 17.90 2.99
N THR A 423 6.41 17.43 1.78
CA THR A 423 6.75 18.18 0.57
C THR A 423 5.52 18.57 -0.22
N SER A 424 5.48 19.80 -0.72
CA SER A 424 4.50 20.25 -1.72
C SER A 424 5.12 20.20 -3.10
N THR A 425 4.52 19.49 -4.05
CA THR A 425 5.06 19.34 -5.40
C THR A 425 3.97 19.61 -6.43
N ALA A 426 4.26 20.48 -7.40
CA ALA A 426 3.30 20.81 -8.44
C ALA A 426 3.06 19.63 -9.39
N LEU A 427 1.86 19.56 -9.95
CA LEU A 427 1.52 18.74 -11.10
C LEU A 427 1.78 19.54 -12.38
N ASN A 428 2.55 18.94 -13.29
CA ASN A 428 2.76 19.47 -14.63
C ASN A 428 1.48 19.33 -15.46
N ALA A 429 1.36 20.13 -16.52
CA ALA A 429 0.18 20.12 -17.39
C ALA A 429 -0.06 18.79 -18.12
N ASP A 430 0.95 17.91 -18.17
CA ASP A 430 0.87 16.55 -18.71
C ASP A 430 0.49 15.48 -17.67
N GLY A 431 0.19 15.89 -16.42
CA GLY A 431 -0.18 15.00 -15.31
C GLY A 431 1.02 14.37 -14.59
N THR A 432 2.26 14.72 -14.96
CA THR A 432 3.45 14.27 -14.22
C THR A 432 3.72 15.12 -12.98
N ILE A 433 4.38 14.54 -11.98
CA ILE A 433 4.82 15.26 -10.78
C ILE A 433 6.09 16.07 -11.12
N ALA A 434 6.15 17.33 -10.71
CA ALA A 434 7.33 18.16 -10.89
C ALA A 434 8.58 17.52 -10.26
N ALA A 435 9.75 17.72 -10.91
CA ALA A 435 11.00 17.09 -10.49
C ALA A 435 11.53 17.58 -9.14
N SER A 436 11.02 18.69 -8.62
CA SER A 436 11.42 19.23 -7.32
C SER A 436 10.21 19.80 -6.60
N PRO A 437 10.13 19.64 -5.27
CA PRO A 437 9.07 20.25 -4.49
C PRO A 437 9.18 21.77 -4.49
N THR A 438 8.03 22.43 -4.39
CA THR A 438 7.91 23.88 -4.18
C THR A 438 8.43 24.27 -2.80
N TRP A 439 8.17 23.46 -1.79
CA TRP A 439 8.70 23.59 -0.44
C TRP A 439 8.80 22.23 0.26
N ASN A 440 9.67 22.15 1.26
CA ASN A 440 9.79 21.01 2.19
C ASN A 440 9.67 21.52 3.62
N ALA A 441 8.60 21.11 4.31
CA ALA A 441 8.33 21.55 5.68
C ALA A 441 9.41 21.13 6.69
N GLY A 442 10.12 20.02 6.45
CA GLY A 442 11.24 19.60 7.28
C GLY A 442 12.39 20.61 7.23
N ASP A 443 12.76 21.03 6.02
CA ASP A 443 13.82 22.02 5.79
C ASP A 443 13.41 23.40 6.35
N GLU A 444 12.15 23.83 6.12
CA GLU A 444 11.61 25.07 6.69
C GLU A 444 11.59 25.06 8.22
N LEU A 445 11.22 23.93 8.83
CA LEU A 445 11.20 23.79 10.29
C LEU A 445 12.61 23.84 10.88
N THR A 446 13.57 23.16 10.26
CA THR A 446 14.99 23.18 10.68
C THR A 446 15.63 24.55 10.55
N ALA A 447 15.21 25.35 9.57
CA ALA A 447 15.66 26.73 9.43
C ALA A 447 15.00 27.71 10.42
N SER A 448 13.93 27.30 11.10
CA SER A 448 13.15 28.16 12.01
C SER A 448 13.78 28.32 13.40
N ASP A 449 13.54 29.46 14.03
CA ASP A 449 13.94 29.74 15.43
C ASP A 449 12.97 29.04 16.40
N GLU A 450 13.49 28.17 17.27
CA GLU A 450 12.73 27.40 18.25
C GLU A 450 11.92 28.29 19.22
N ALA A 451 12.41 29.50 19.49
CA ALA A 451 11.75 30.45 20.38
C ALA A 451 10.47 31.03 19.77
N SER A 452 10.35 31.00 18.44
CA SER A 452 9.22 31.52 17.66
C SER A 452 8.11 30.48 17.43
N ARG A 453 8.42 29.17 17.55
CA ARG A 453 7.45 28.09 17.33
C ARG A 453 6.29 28.13 18.32
N VAL A 454 5.09 27.88 17.80
CA VAL A 454 3.86 27.76 18.59
C VAL A 454 3.57 26.28 18.79
N VAL A 455 3.89 25.78 19.98
CA VAL A 455 3.67 24.39 20.37
C VAL A 455 2.73 24.37 21.56
N TRP A 456 1.61 23.66 21.46
CA TRP A 456 0.65 23.50 22.54
C TRP A 456 0.64 22.09 23.10
N THR A 457 0.20 21.96 24.34
CA THR A 457 -0.12 20.67 24.95
C THR A 457 -1.36 20.81 25.84
N TYR A 458 -1.84 19.70 26.37
CA TYR A 458 -2.99 19.65 27.25
C TYR A 458 -2.58 19.31 28.68
N ARG A 459 -3.12 20.04 29.64
CA ARG A 459 -3.03 19.73 31.06
C ARG A 459 -4.28 19.02 31.51
N LYS A 460 -4.17 17.72 31.75
CA LYS A 460 -5.30 16.89 32.19
C LYS A 460 -5.74 17.21 33.62
N ASP A 461 -4.83 17.68 34.47
CA ASP A 461 -5.11 18.07 35.86
C ASP A 461 -6.00 19.31 35.99
N THR A 462 -5.91 20.24 35.03
CA THR A 462 -6.73 21.46 34.97
C THR A 462 -7.71 21.49 33.79
N ALA A 463 -7.74 20.44 32.98
CA ALA A 463 -8.52 20.33 31.74
C ALA A 463 -8.37 21.55 30.81
N THR A 464 -7.12 21.98 30.55
CA THR A 464 -6.86 23.19 29.75
C THR A 464 -5.68 23.02 28.81
N GLY A 465 -5.76 23.64 27.63
CA GLY A 465 -4.60 23.77 26.74
C GLY A 465 -3.60 24.81 27.27
N VAL A 466 -2.31 24.50 27.19
CA VAL A 466 -1.21 25.39 27.59
C VAL A 466 -0.12 25.41 26.51
N ALA A 467 0.71 26.45 26.51
CA ALA A 467 1.88 26.49 25.65
C ALA A 467 2.97 25.54 26.18
N PHE A 468 3.54 24.73 25.30
CA PHE A 468 4.69 23.88 25.58
C PHE A 468 5.97 24.70 25.37
N LYS A 469 6.31 25.53 26.36
CA LYS A 469 7.43 26.49 26.28
C LYS A 469 8.24 26.57 27.56
N THR A 470 7.56 26.57 28.70
CA THR A 470 8.21 26.71 30.00
C THR A 470 7.80 25.55 30.90
N LEU A 471 8.79 24.86 31.47
CA LEU A 471 8.57 23.64 32.27
C LEU A 471 7.60 23.87 33.44
N SER A 472 7.67 25.04 34.10
CA SER A 472 6.81 25.37 35.24
C SER A 472 5.33 25.53 34.90
N ASP A 473 4.99 25.72 33.62
CA ASP A 473 3.60 25.90 33.17
C ASP A 473 2.89 24.56 32.95
N LEU A 474 3.65 23.46 32.85
CA LEU A 474 3.16 22.10 32.66
C LEU A 474 2.69 21.45 33.98
N SER A 475 1.91 20.37 33.88
CA SER A 475 1.50 19.59 35.05
C SER A 475 2.68 18.85 35.70
N THR A 476 2.57 18.46 36.98
CA THR A 476 3.61 17.69 37.66
C THR A 476 3.96 16.38 36.94
N ALA A 477 2.97 15.71 36.34
CA ALA A 477 3.22 14.46 35.60
C ALA A 477 4.05 14.70 34.33
N GLN A 478 3.73 15.76 33.57
CA GLN A 478 4.50 16.15 32.39
C GLN A 478 5.92 16.61 32.76
N GLN A 479 6.06 17.37 33.86
CA GLN A 479 7.37 17.74 34.38
C GLN A 479 8.18 16.51 34.80
N ASN A 480 7.55 15.49 35.39
CA ASN A 480 8.24 14.27 35.79
C ASN A 480 8.78 13.51 34.57
N ASP A 481 8.01 13.38 33.50
CA ASP A 481 8.47 12.80 32.23
C ASP A 481 9.70 13.55 31.70
N LEU A 482 9.59 14.86 31.49
CA LEU A 482 10.68 15.67 30.91
C LEU A 482 11.94 15.75 31.78
N ASN A 483 11.84 15.55 33.09
CA ASN A 483 13.00 15.51 33.98
C ASN A 483 13.68 14.12 34.05
N MET A 484 13.22 13.13 33.27
CA MET A 484 13.88 11.84 33.16
C MET A 484 15.04 11.88 32.15
N GLY A 485 16.22 11.43 32.58
CA GLY A 485 17.29 11.02 31.68
C GLY A 485 17.25 9.52 31.38
N PRO A 486 18.20 8.99 30.60
CA PRO A 486 18.19 7.61 30.10
C PRO A 486 18.04 6.53 31.18
N SER A 487 18.57 6.77 32.39
CA SER A 487 18.56 5.79 33.49
C SER A 487 17.92 6.29 34.79
N SER A 488 17.71 7.61 34.95
CA SER A 488 17.15 8.21 36.17
C SER A 488 16.76 9.67 35.94
N THR A 489 15.98 10.25 36.85
CA THR A 489 15.70 11.68 36.87
C THR A 489 17.00 12.51 36.94
N ASP A 490 17.13 13.49 36.06
CA ASP A 490 18.29 14.39 35.96
C ASP A 490 17.93 15.88 36.17
N GLY A 491 16.66 16.25 36.05
CA GLY A 491 16.20 17.63 36.26
C GLY A 491 16.36 18.55 35.04
N GLU A 492 16.66 18.00 33.87
CA GLU A 492 16.94 18.76 32.64
C GLU A 492 15.70 19.05 31.78
N GLY A 493 14.51 19.10 32.41
CA GLY A 493 13.25 19.18 31.69
C GLY A 493 13.06 20.42 30.80
N GLN A 494 13.65 21.56 31.16
CA GLN A 494 13.57 22.76 30.29
C GLN A 494 14.41 22.57 29.02
N ALA A 495 15.62 22.00 29.14
CA ALA A 495 16.46 21.72 27.98
C ALA A 495 15.80 20.70 27.04
N ARG A 496 15.05 19.72 27.58
CA ARG A 496 14.25 18.80 26.76
C ARG A 496 13.08 19.47 26.05
N ILE A 497 12.41 20.43 26.71
CA ILE A 497 11.40 21.27 26.04
C ILE A 497 12.04 22.02 24.88
N ASP A 498 13.17 22.67 25.10
CA ASP A 498 13.87 23.46 24.09
C ASP A 498 14.32 22.56 22.91
N TYR A 499 14.85 21.37 23.20
CA TYR A 499 15.18 20.35 22.18
C TYR A 499 13.96 19.91 21.36
N LEU A 500 12.84 19.57 21.99
CA LEU A 500 11.60 19.16 21.30
C LEU A 500 11.02 20.32 20.47
N ARG A 501 11.25 21.56 20.91
CA ARG A 501 10.95 22.77 20.14
C ARG A 501 11.99 23.06 19.06
N GLY A 502 13.10 22.37 18.98
CA GLY A 502 14.05 22.47 17.87
C GLY A 502 15.44 23.01 18.22
N ASP A 503 15.74 23.28 19.49
CA ASP A 503 17.10 23.62 19.89
C ASP A 503 18.03 22.42 19.67
N ILE A 504 19.09 22.65 18.90
CA ILE A 504 20.11 21.64 18.61
C ILE A 504 21.37 21.81 19.49
N SER A 505 21.41 22.82 20.37
CA SER A 505 22.63 23.19 21.12
C SER A 505 23.15 22.13 22.08
N ASN A 506 22.30 21.19 22.50
CA ASN A 506 22.62 20.08 23.39
C ASN A 506 22.70 18.71 22.67
N GLU A 507 22.65 18.69 21.33
CA GLU A 507 22.80 17.47 20.54
C GLU A 507 24.27 17.06 20.46
N SER A 508 24.57 15.80 20.79
CA SER A 508 25.94 15.24 20.82
C SER A 508 26.96 16.03 21.69
N THR A 509 26.51 17.05 22.40
CA THR A 509 27.30 18.05 23.14
C THR A 509 26.50 18.54 24.34
N GLY A 510 27.15 19.19 25.32
CA GLY A 510 26.44 19.64 26.53
C GLY A 510 25.80 18.48 27.30
N LEU A 511 24.47 18.40 27.27
CA LEU A 511 23.68 17.33 27.90
C LEU A 511 23.69 16.00 27.13
N ASN A 512 24.33 15.95 25.96
CA ASN A 512 24.44 14.76 25.12
C ASN A 512 23.06 14.19 24.78
N PHE A 513 22.18 15.03 24.25
CA PHE A 513 20.92 14.58 23.66
C PHE A 513 21.16 13.92 22.29
N ARG A 514 20.19 13.12 21.87
CA ARG A 514 20.12 12.49 20.55
C ARG A 514 20.36 13.51 19.44
N ASP A 515 21.24 13.16 18.51
CA ASP A 515 21.56 13.97 17.33
C ASP A 515 20.48 13.79 16.25
N ARG A 516 19.97 14.89 15.70
CA ARG A 516 18.93 14.89 14.68
C ARG A 516 19.42 15.50 13.37
N THR A 517 19.19 14.78 12.29
CA THR A 517 19.42 15.29 10.93
C THR A 517 18.39 16.35 10.51
N ASN A 518 17.21 16.33 11.12
CA ASN A 518 16.09 17.24 10.87
C ASN A 518 15.22 17.38 12.14
N ILE A 519 14.59 18.54 12.35
CA ILE A 519 13.71 18.77 13.50
C ILE A 519 12.40 18.00 13.38
N LEU A 520 11.83 17.91 12.17
CA LEU A 520 10.57 17.21 11.92
C LEU A 520 10.75 15.69 12.04
N GLY A 521 9.98 15.07 12.94
CA GLY A 521 9.94 13.62 13.12
C GLY A 521 9.28 12.90 11.95
N ASP A 522 9.57 11.60 11.82
CA ASP A 522 9.03 10.76 10.76
C ASP A 522 7.49 10.73 10.71
N ILE A 523 6.96 10.78 9.48
CA ILE A 523 5.53 10.67 9.21
C ILE A 523 5.25 9.32 8.53
N VAL A 524 4.86 8.31 9.32
CA VAL A 524 4.76 6.93 8.85
C VAL A 524 3.36 6.57 8.37
N HIS A 525 2.33 6.79 9.20
CA HIS A 525 0.96 6.36 8.86
C HIS A 525 -0.09 7.49 8.90
N SER A 526 0.34 8.74 9.13
CA SER A 526 -0.56 9.89 9.17
C SER A 526 -0.68 10.52 7.79
N ASN A 527 -1.88 10.45 7.19
CA ASN A 527 -2.17 11.15 5.95
C ASN A 527 -2.32 12.66 6.22
N PRO A 528 -1.63 13.53 5.46
CA PRO A 528 -1.88 14.95 5.49
C PRO A 528 -3.35 15.29 5.20
N VAL A 529 -3.90 16.25 5.92
CA VAL A 529 -5.25 16.79 5.69
C VAL A 529 -5.19 18.29 5.48
N TYR A 530 -5.74 18.73 4.35
CA TYR A 530 -5.86 20.14 4.00
C TYR A 530 -7.07 20.79 4.66
N VAL A 531 -6.85 21.97 5.23
CA VAL A 531 -7.89 22.84 5.78
C VAL A 531 -7.70 24.25 5.23
N GLY A 532 -8.41 24.54 4.13
CA GLY A 532 -8.58 25.88 3.57
C GLY A 532 -10.00 26.39 3.76
N LYS A 533 -10.51 27.28 2.91
CA LYS A 533 -11.91 27.77 2.98
C LYS A 533 -12.95 26.66 3.29
N PRO A 534 -14.01 26.92 4.10
CA PRO A 534 -15.05 25.93 4.35
C PRO A 534 -15.74 25.48 3.05
N GLN A 535 -15.86 24.16 2.84
CA GLN A 535 -16.46 23.58 1.61
C GLN A 535 -17.57 22.56 1.89
N SER A 536 -17.94 22.31 3.15
CA SER A 536 -19.00 21.37 3.47
C SER A 536 -20.36 21.91 3.01
N ASN A 537 -21.34 21.04 2.81
CA ASN A 537 -22.69 21.44 2.39
C ASN A 537 -23.69 21.37 3.55
N HIS A 538 -23.33 21.88 4.72
CA HIS A 538 -24.24 21.86 5.87
C HIS A 538 -25.48 22.74 5.63
N PRO A 539 -26.69 22.26 5.95
CA PRO A 539 -27.90 23.07 5.86
C PRO A 539 -27.88 24.30 6.77
N ASN A 540 -28.56 25.37 6.37
CA ASN A 540 -28.75 26.60 7.16
C ASN A 540 -29.89 26.50 8.18
N GLY A 541 -30.16 25.31 8.72
CA GLY A 541 -31.32 25.09 9.58
C GLY A 541 -31.22 23.78 10.36
N ALA A 542 -32.15 23.60 11.30
CA ALA A 542 -32.13 22.46 12.19
C ALA A 542 -32.04 21.12 11.42
N PRO A 543 -31.22 20.17 11.89
CA PRO A 543 -30.50 20.20 13.16
C PRO A 543 -29.10 20.88 13.10
N PHE A 544 -28.71 21.42 11.95
CA PHE A 544 -27.43 22.08 11.70
C PHE A 544 -27.54 23.61 11.85
N GLY A 545 -27.42 24.08 13.09
CA GLY A 545 -27.55 25.51 13.44
C GLY A 545 -29.00 25.98 13.69
N PRO A 546 -29.20 27.12 14.38
CA PRO A 546 -30.52 27.56 14.85
C PRO A 546 -31.39 28.23 13.77
N GLY A 547 -30.94 28.27 12.50
CA GLY A 547 -31.66 28.94 11.41
C GLY A 547 -31.74 30.45 11.53
N THR A 548 -30.93 31.05 12.41
CA THR A 548 -30.89 32.50 12.67
C THR A 548 -29.66 33.11 11.98
N SER A 549 -29.85 34.25 11.30
CA SER A 549 -28.75 34.98 10.65
C SER A 549 -27.66 35.36 11.66
N GLY A 550 -26.40 35.20 11.27
CA GLY A 550 -25.22 35.28 12.13
C GLY A 550 -24.80 33.94 12.73
N GLN A 551 -25.59 32.87 12.56
CA GLN A 551 -25.33 31.52 13.07
C GLN A 551 -25.55 30.44 11.99
N LEU A 552 -25.80 30.84 10.74
CA LEU A 552 -25.97 29.92 9.62
C LEU A 552 -24.61 29.36 9.19
N TYR A 553 -24.60 28.15 8.63
CA TYR A 553 -23.37 27.64 8.04
C TYR A 553 -22.89 28.51 6.88
N SER A 554 -23.81 29.05 6.06
CA SER A 554 -23.46 30.02 5.02
C SER A 554 -22.82 31.31 5.55
N ASP A 555 -23.17 31.74 6.77
CA ASP A 555 -22.51 32.89 7.40
C ASP A 555 -21.06 32.52 7.79
N PHE A 556 -20.85 31.28 8.26
CA PHE A 556 -19.52 30.74 8.53
C PHE A 556 -18.69 30.64 7.24
N VAL A 557 -19.22 30.05 6.18
CA VAL A 557 -18.54 29.98 4.86
C VAL A 557 -18.11 31.38 4.40
N SER A 558 -19.04 32.34 4.43
CA SER A 558 -18.75 33.73 4.01
C SER A 558 -17.70 34.39 4.91
N ALA A 559 -17.72 34.11 6.21
CA ALA A 559 -16.79 34.71 7.17
C ALA A 559 -15.36 34.13 7.11
N TYR A 560 -15.16 33.00 6.43
CA TYR A 560 -13.89 32.28 6.31
C TYR A 560 -13.57 31.96 4.84
N GLU A 561 -14.14 32.70 3.88
CA GLU A 561 -13.95 32.48 2.45
C GLU A 561 -12.49 32.70 2.00
N ASP A 562 -11.80 33.65 2.65
CA ASP A 562 -10.40 33.99 2.43
C ASP A 562 -9.45 33.21 3.36
N ARG A 563 -9.89 32.11 3.98
CA ARG A 563 -9.02 31.28 4.82
C ARG A 563 -7.96 30.60 3.97
N ASP A 564 -6.69 30.87 4.27
CA ASP A 564 -5.53 30.25 3.62
C ASP A 564 -5.53 28.74 3.89
N GLY A 565 -4.72 27.99 3.16
CA GLY A 565 -4.57 26.55 3.41
C GLY A 565 -3.61 26.26 4.55
N ILE A 566 -3.97 25.31 5.42
CA ILE A 566 -3.03 24.64 6.32
C ILE A 566 -3.12 23.13 6.12
N ILE A 567 -1.97 22.48 6.06
CA ILE A 567 -1.82 21.03 5.98
C ILE A 567 -1.51 20.47 7.37
N TYR A 568 -2.41 19.63 7.90
CA TYR A 568 -2.23 18.98 9.20
C TYR A 568 -1.77 17.54 9.05
N VAL A 569 -0.78 17.13 9.83
CA VAL A 569 -0.23 15.76 9.80
C VAL A 569 0.36 15.38 11.15
N GLY A 570 0.20 14.12 11.55
CA GLY A 570 0.83 13.56 12.75
C GLY A 570 2.24 13.05 12.47
N ALA A 571 3.18 13.31 13.38
CA ALA A 571 4.56 12.85 13.31
C ALA A 571 5.00 12.14 14.60
N ASN A 572 6.04 11.32 14.47
CA ASN A 572 6.59 10.51 15.56
C ASN A 572 7.66 11.23 16.40
N ASP A 573 7.76 12.56 16.30
CA ASP A 573 8.39 13.43 17.29
C ASP A 573 7.43 13.83 18.43
N GLY A 574 6.25 13.21 18.49
CA GLY A 574 5.25 13.46 19.54
C GLY A 574 4.17 14.45 19.16
N MET A 575 4.20 15.01 17.94
CA MET A 575 3.41 16.16 17.56
C MET A 575 2.43 15.89 16.41
N LEU A 576 1.26 16.54 16.47
CA LEU A 576 0.51 16.91 15.28
C LEU A 576 1.04 18.27 14.82
N HIS A 577 1.47 18.38 13.56
CA HIS A 577 1.92 19.63 12.95
C HIS A 577 0.86 20.20 12.02
N GLY A 578 0.84 21.53 11.89
CA GLY A 578 0.10 22.28 10.89
C GLY A 578 1.07 23.19 10.13
N PHE A 579 1.17 22.99 8.81
CA PHE A 579 2.06 23.74 7.92
C PHE A 579 1.27 24.62 6.96
N SER A 580 1.76 25.83 6.72
CA SER A 580 1.22 26.73 5.70
C SER A 580 1.26 26.07 4.32
N GLU A 581 0.13 26.07 3.61
CA GLU A 581 0.04 25.55 2.24
C GLU A 581 0.98 26.27 1.27
N SER A 582 1.15 27.59 1.47
CA SER A 582 1.87 28.44 0.53
C SER A 582 3.38 28.42 0.74
N THR A 583 3.83 28.26 1.98
CA THR A 583 5.24 28.41 2.35
C THR A 583 5.87 27.15 2.92
N GLY A 584 5.09 26.19 3.43
CA GLY A 584 5.61 25.04 4.18
C GLY A 584 6.03 25.37 5.62
N GLU A 585 5.93 26.63 6.05
CA GLU A 585 6.27 27.05 7.42
C GLU A 585 5.31 26.44 8.44
N GLU A 586 5.84 25.96 9.56
CA GLU A 586 5.01 25.45 10.67
C GLU A 586 4.29 26.60 11.36
N VAL A 587 2.95 26.55 11.37
CA VAL A 587 2.11 27.56 12.02
C VAL A 587 1.57 27.08 13.37
N ILE A 588 1.50 25.77 13.60
CA ILE A 588 1.09 25.20 14.88
C ILE A 588 1.64 23.77 15.04
N ALA A 589 2.01 23.40 16.26
CA ALA A 589 2.21 22.01 16.67
C ALA A 589 1.43 21.70 17.96
N TYR A 590 1.01 20.45 18.12
CA TYR A 590 0.26 19.98 19.28
C TYR A 590 0.79 18.64 19.80
N ILE A 591 1.11 18.60 21.09
CA ILE A 591 1.59 17.42 21.82
C ILE A 591 0.48 16.91 22.75
N PRO A 592 -0.07 15.72 22.50
CA PRO A 592 -1.10 15.17 23.38
C PRO A 592 -0.59 14.84 24.79
N ASN A 593 -1.41 14.99 25.83
CA ASN A 593 -1.00 14.60 27.19
C ASN A 593 -0.71 13.08 27.29
N SER A 594 -1.39 12.28 26.47
CA SER A 594 -1.24 10.82 26.45
C SER A 594 0.12 10.31 25.95
N VAL A 595 0.97 11.16 25.35
CA VAL A 595 2.33 10.77 24.94
C VAL A 595 3.37 10.96 26.06
N PHE A 596 3.02 11.58 27.19
CA PHE A 596 3.92 11.73 28.33
C PHE A 596 3.94 10.47 29.20
N ASP A 597 5.12 9.93 29.48
CA ASP A 597 5.32 8.75 30.36
C ASP A 597 6.75 8.77 30.93
N SER A 598 6.88 8.88 32.26
CA SER A 598 8.18 8.91 32.94
C SER A 598 8.87 7.55 33.04
N SER A 599 8.34 6.50 32.41
CA SER A 599 8.97 5.18 32.35
C SER A 599 10.13 5.18 31.37
N THR A 600 11.21 4.48 31.69
CA THR A 600 12.37 4.31 30.80
C THR A 600 11.95 3.79 29.42
N GLY A 601 12.47 4.41 28.36
CA GLY A 601 12.18 4.01 26.97
C GLY A 601 10.80 4.43 26.46
N LYS A 602 10.15 5.39 27.11
CA LYS A 602 8.82 5.92 26.75
C LYS A 602 8.77 7.43 27.01
N GLY A 603 7.64 8.06 26.73
CA GLY A 603 7.44 9.47 27.01
C GLY A 603 8.22 10.38 26.06
N LEU A 604 8.06 11.68 26.24
CA LEU A 604 8.76 12.64 25.38
C LEU A 604 10.24 12.77 25.72
N HIS A 605 10.64 12.42 26.95
CA HIS A 605 12.06 12.44 27.32
C HIS A 605 12.88 11.45 26.48
N TYR A 606 12.28 10.33 26.08
CA TYR A 606 12.97 9.30 25.31
C TYR A 606 13.37 9.76 23.90
N LEU A 607 12.68 10.74 23.31
CA LEU A 607 13.07 11.36 22.04
C LEU A 607 14.41 12.12 22.09
N THR A 608 14.88 12.42 23.31
CA THR A 608 16.17 13.08 23.58
C THR A 608 17.28 12.08 23.92
N ASP A 609 16.96 10.80 24.08
CA ASP A 609 17.91 9.77 24.50
C ASP A 609 18.86 9.39 23.33
N PRO A 610 20.19 9.45 23.51
CA PRO A 610 21.15 9.02 22.48
C PRO A 610 20.94 7.59 22.00
N ASP A 611 20.44 6.69 22.86
CA ASP A 611 20.18 5.29 22.53
C ASP A 611 18.73 5.06 22.06
N TYR A 612 18.02 6.13 21.65
CA TYR A 612 16.65 6.07 21.17
C TYR A 612 16.47 5.01 20.07
N SER A 613 15.64 4.02 20.39
CA SER A 613 15.03 3.13 19.41
C SER A 613 13.63 3.64 19.09
N HIS A 614 13.28 3.60 17.80
CA HIS A 614 12.06 4.21 17.30
C HIS A 614 10.80 3.72 18.01
N SER A 615 9.95 4.69 18.33
CA SER A 615 8.62 4.48 18.87
C SER A 615 7.64 5.33 18.08
N TYR A 616 6.44 4.79 17.86
CA TYR A 616 5.35 5.58 17.32
C TYR A 616 4.83 6.55 18.38
N TYR A 617 4.40 7.74 17.96
CA TYR A 617 3.74 8.72 18.82
C TYR A 617 2.40 9.17 18.21
N VAL A 618 2.36 10.33 17.55
CA VAL A 618 1.14 10.87 16.94
C VAL A 618 1.06 10.39 15.49
N ASP A 619 0.50 9.22 15.28
CA ASP A 619 0.61 8.52 13.99
C ASP A 619 -0.74 8.34 13.26
N LEU A 620 -1.87 8.73 13.89
CA LEU A 620 -3.19 8.64 13.23
C LEU A 620 -3.40 9.79 12.25
N SER A 621 -3.89 9.47 11.05
CA SER A 621 -4.33 10.48 10.09
C SER A 621 -5.47 11.32 10.69
N PRO A 622 -5.32 12.65 10.80
CA PRO A 622 -6.35 13.49 11.41
C PRO A 622 -7.67 13.40 10.63
N THR A 623 -8.78 13.60 11.34
CA THR A 623 -10.11 13.83 10.76
C THR A 623 -10.50 15.27 11.02
N VAL A 624 -10.98 15.97 9.99
CA VAL A 624 -11.46 17.35 10.12
C VAL A 624 -12.92 17.42 9.70
N ALA A 625 -13.73 18.19 10.43
CA ALA A 625 -15.09 18.53 10.06
C ALA A 625 -15.49 19.91 10.58
N ASP A 626 -16.38 20.58 9.85
CA ASP A 626 -17.07 21.74 10.39
C ASP A 626 -18.24 21.28 11.29
N VAL A 627 -18.28 21.80 12.51
CA VAL A 627 -19.26 21.42 13.52
C VAL A 627 -19.86 22.65 14.18
N TYR A 628 -21.14 22.55 14.53
CA TYR A 628 -21.84 23.58 15.30
C TYR A 628 -21.76 23.23 16.80
N LEU A 629 -20.84 23.87 17.53
CA LEU A 629 -20.59 23.58 18.94
C LEU A 629 -21.38 24.52 19.86
N ASN A 630 -21.79 23.99 21.02
CA ASN A 630 -22.38 24.74 22.14
C ASN A 630 -23.57 25.63 21.76
N SER A 631 -24.31 25.23 20.73
CA SER A 631 -25.44 25.98 20.16
C SER A 631 -25.15 27.44 19.79
N SER A 632 -23.88 27.84 19.63
CA SER A 632 -23.49 29.25 19.53
C SER A 632 -22.67 29.60 18.30
N ALA A 633 -21.78 28.73 17.82
CA ALA A 633 -20.93 29.04 16.67
C ALA A 633 -20.46 27.79 15.91
N TRP A 634 -20.28 27.97 14.60
CA TRP A 634 -19.58 27.02 13.73
C TRP A 634 -18.08 27.08 13.96
N LYS A 635 -17.45 25.91 13.93
CA LYS A 635 -16.02 25.69 14.13
C LYS A 635 -15.53 24.61 13.17
N THR A 636 -14.32 24.72 12.67
CA THR A 636 -13.59 23.61 12.06
C THR A 636 -12.84 22.87 13.17
N VAL A 637 -13.22 21.61 13.40
CA VAL A 637 -12.62 20.77 14.44
C VAL A 637 -11.78 19.67 13.80
N LEU A 638 -10.57 19.51 14.31
CA LEU A 638 -9.65 18.44 13.97
C LEU A 638 -9.61 17.44 15.13
N VAL A 639 -9.73 16.15 14.82
CA VAL A 639 -9.54 15.04 15.76
C VAL A 639 -8.34 14.21 15.30
N GLY A 640 -7.37 14.03 16.19
CA GLY A 640 -6.19 13.20 15.98
C GLY A 640 -6.12 12.04 16.97
N GLY A 641 -5.10 11.19 16.81
CA GLY A 641 -4.86 10.04 17.67
C GLY A 641 -3.47 9.44 17.46
N LEU A 642 -3.19 8.35 18.16
CA LEU A 642 -1.82 7.85 18.32
C LEU A 642 -1.51 6.54 17.58
N ARG A 643 -2.52 5.82 17.09
CA ARG A 643 -2.38 4.45 16.54
C ARG A 643 -1.59 3.55 17.50
N ALA A 644 -0.42 3.04 17.08
CA ALA A 644 0.46 2.20 17.87
C ALA A 644 1.22 2.99 18.95
N GLY A 645 1.30 4.31 18.84
CA GLY A 645 1.99 5.17 19.81
C GLY A 645 1.26 5.35 21.12
N GLY A 646 -0.04 5.01 21.20
CA GLY A 646 -0.75 5.05 22.46
C GLY A 646 -2.26 4.88 22.34
N ARG A 647 -2.90 4.93 23.51
CA ARG A 647 -4.34 4.72 23.68
C ARG A 647 -5.02 6.05 24.00
N GLY A 648 -5.06 6.93 23.00
CA GLY A 648 -5.58 8.29 23.16
C GLY A 648 -6.03 8.94 21.86
N ILE A 649 -7.08 9.75 21.96
CA ILE A 649 -7.55 10.66 20.92
C ILE A 649 -7.66 12.07 21.48
N PHE A 650 -7.52 13.07 20.63
CA PHE A 650 -7.59 14.48 21.02
C PHE A 650 -8.34 15.30 19.98
N ALA A 651 -8.90 16.44 20.39
CA ALA A 651 -9.59 17.35 19.50
C ALA A 651 -9.16 18.81 19.66
N LEU A 652 -9.00 19.49 18.54
CA LEU A 652 -8.59 20.89 18.43
C LEU A 652 -9.61 21.70 17.63
N ASP A 653 -9.89 22.92 18.07
CA ASP A 653 -10.54 23.96 17.25
C ASP A 653 -9.48 24.59 16.35
N VAL A 654 -9.42 24.15 15.10
CA VAL A 654 -8.50 24.68 14.07
C VAL A 654 -9.15 25.80 13.24
N THR A 655 -10.20 26.46 13.77
CA THR A 655 -10.82 27.61 13.10
C THR A 655 -9.92 28.84 13.20
N TYR A 656 -9.60 29.49 12.09
CA TYR A 656 -8.82 30.73 12.08
C TYR A 656 -9.19 31.60 10.87
N ARG A 657 -8.80 32.89 10.89
CA ARG A 657 -8.97 33.83 9.78
C ARG A 657 -7.61 34.34 9.32
N THR A 658 -7.42 34.43 8.00
CA THR A 658 -6.21 34.98 7.36
C THR A 658 -6.03 36.48 7.59
N ASN A 659 -7.10 37.22 7.90
CA ASN A 659 -7.07 38.69 7.95
C ASN A 659 -6.55 39.31 9.27
N SER A 660 -5.87 38.54 10.11
CA SER A 660 -5.22 39.11 11.29
C SER A 660 -3.91 39.79 10.87
N ALA A 661 -3.54 40.92 11.48
CA ALA A 661 -2.27 41.61 11.20
C ALA A 661 -1.01 40.79 11.59
N ALA A 662 -1.18 39.53 12.02
CA ALA A 662 -0.13 38.58 12.37
C ALA A 662 0.11 37.60 11.21
N SER A 663 1.38 37.26 10.96
CA SER A 663 1.79 36.28 9.94
C SER A 663 1.38 34.84 10.29
N ASN A 664 1.27 34.51 11.58
CA ASN A 664 0.77 33.24 12.07
C ASN A 664 -0.60 33.43 12.78
N PRO A 665 -1.66 32.72 12.37
CA PRO A 665 -2.98 32.82 12.99
C PRO A 665 -3.09 32.20 14.40
N PHE A 666 -2.06 31.46 14.84
CA PHE A 666 -2.01 30.80 16.14
C PHE A 666 -0.94 31.44 17.04
N THR A 667 -1.25 31.52 18.34
CA THR A 667 -0.34 32.06 19.37
C THR A 667 -0.45 31.26 20.66
N ASP A 668 0.56 31.30 21.52
CA ASP A 668 0.55 30.66 22.85
C ASP A 668 -0.70 31.03 23.68
N ALA A 669 -1.18 32.27 23.56
CA ALA A 669 -2.37 32.76 24.25
C ALA A 669 -3.67 32.10 23.78
N ASN A 670 -3.68 31.41 22.63
CA ASN A 670 -4.86 30.75 22.11
C ASN A 670 -5.05 29.32 22.64
N ALA A 671 -4.01 28.69 23.21
CA ALA A 671 -4.00 27.28 23.62
C ALA A 671 -5.24 26.90 24.45
N ALA A 672 -5.55 27.67 25.51
CA ALA A 672 -6.65 27.39 26.42
C ALA A 672 -8.04 27.40 25.77
N ASN A 673 -8.21 28.09 24.64
CA ASN A 673 -9.49 28.19 23.92
C ASN A 673 -9.55 27.26 22.69
N LYS A 674 -8.40 26.73 22.25
CA LYS A 674 -8.26 25.98 21.00
C LYS A 674 -8.10 24.48 21.22
N VAL A 675 -7.49 24.08 22.33
CA VAL A 675 -7.42 22.67 22.74
C VAL A 675 -8.75 22.30 23.39
N LEU A 676 -9.54 21.45 22.74
CA LEU A 676 -10.91 21.18 23.16
C LEU A 676 -10.98 20.13 24.27
N TRP A 677 -10.35 18.97 24.03
CA TRP A 677 -10.33 17.85 24.95
C TRP A 677 -9.35 16.77 24.50
N GLU A 678 -9.01 15.89 25.44
CA GLU A 678 -8.39 14.59 25.19
C GLU A 678 -9.22 13.49 25.84
N PHE A 679 -9.16 12.30 25.25
CA PHE A 679 -9.77 11.09 25.80
C PHE A 679 -8.79 9.93 25.66
N ASP A 680 -8.39 9.34 26.78
CA ASP A 680 -7.39 8.28 26.81
C ASP A 680 -7.79 7.10 27.73
N SER A 681 -6.90 6.12 27.84
CA SER A 681 -7.13 4.92 28.64
C SER A 681 -7.35 5.15 30.16
N SER A 682 -6.99 6.32 30.68
CA SER A 682 -7.30 6.72 32.07
C SER A 682 -8.74 7.24 32.23
N ASP A 683 -9.37 7.74 31.16
CA ASP A 683 -10.80 8.08 31.15
C ASP A 683 -11.66 6.82 30.95
N ASN A 684 -11.19 5.88 30.13
CA ASN A 684 -11.83 4.60 29.91
C ASN A 684 -10.83 3.47 29.63
N SER A 685 -10.75 2.50 30.55
CA SER A 685 -9.84 1.36 30.44
C SER A 685 -10.09 0.45 29.23
N ASN A 686 -11.25 0.56 28.58
CA ASN A 686 -11.58 -0.22 27.37
C ASN A 686 -11.07 0.44 26.08
N LEU A 687 -10.60 1.69 26.11
CA LEU A 687 -10.07 2.35 24.92
C LEU A 687 -8.79 1.63 24.48
N GLY A 688 -8.80 0.96 23.34
CA GLY A 688 -7.61 0.30 22.77
C GLY A 688 -6.65 1.29 22.10
N TYR A 689 -5.67 0.75 21.38
CA TYR A 689 -4.86 1.53 20.45
C TYR A 689 -5.74 2.10 19.34
N THR A 690 -5.57 3.38 19.01
CA THR A 690 -6.54 4.14 18.21
C THR A 690 -6.23 4.02 16.71
N PHE A 691 -6.28 2.80 16.17
CA PHE A 691 -6.06 2.54 14.73
C PHE A 691 -7.25 2.96 13.87
N ALA A 692 -8.45 2.94 14.41
CA ALA A 692 -9.65 3.35 13.70
C ALA A 692 -9.69 4.87 13.56
N LYS A 693 -9.87 5.36 12.33
CA LYS A 693 -10.05 6.78 12.06
C LYS A 693 -11.39 7.26 12.67
N PRO A 694 -11.40 8.32 13.51
CA PRO A 694 -12.62 8.82 14.12
C PRO A 694 -13.53 9.49 13.09
N THR A 695 -14.84 9.31 13.24
CA THR A 695 -15.87 9.99 12.46
C THR A 695 -16.48 11.11 13.28
N ILE A 696 -16.56 12.31 12.71
CA ILE A 696 -17.23 13.46 13.33
C ILE A 696 -18.60 13.61 12.65
N ALA A 697 -19.68 13.39 13.40
CA ALA A 697 -21.03 13.46 12.90
C ALA A 697 -21.99 14.02 13.94
N LEU A 698 -23.11 14.56 13.47
CA LEU A 698 -24.25 14.87 14.31
C LEU A 698 -25.04 13.56 14.55
N MET A 699 -25.25 13.21 15.83
CA MET A 699 -26.03 12.04 16.22
C MET A 699 -27.51 12.36 16.43
#